data_AF-A0A7V3CTQ2-F1
#
_entry.id   AF-A0A7V3CTQ2-F1
#
_cell.length_a   1.000
_cell.length_b   1.000
_cell.length_c   1.000
_cell.angle_alpha   90.00
_cell.angle_beta   90.00
_cell.angle_gamma   90.00
#
_symmetry.space_group_name_H-M   'P 1'
#
loop_
_entity.id
_entity.type
_entity.pdbx_description
1 polymer ?
#
loop_
_entity_poly.entity_id
_entity_poly.type
_entity_poly.pdbx_seq_one_letter_code
_entity_poly.pdbx_strand_id
1 'polypeptide(L)'
;MQKIDNIVGLSLLIGTIQHKIYHPDYLRTLNIAKDYKTYVTGDGIEAKLKQFNPRESDELFKQRVRLTQAITPDIANSIMNPMHKVGRTPASISIDWTKEEGKDLKLNELLQVSGKFYGNESVNDYLSSRLPELDSTDPNSFIVVEFSERVDPLNPESEKANPYPFEVSSMEAINYKFLNNNLLYLVVDSPFTELDDKGKPVCLHKYTIYLPKYSIVFNEIQKKDVEKVILQELLLPIDGFIESGIESNRKFIYSTTEKSKKDVRYFVVEQFEHGIDFVPAFRVGHRHDLITDGRTCVPLMHPAQPYFEKSIKTMSEFDLTNALHTFPQKIQYTDPCVGEGTGEHLVGCFNGLTPTGGKCKACNGTGFKYHKSSQDMLQIRMPKDPKEMVSLENVIAYKYPPIELLKFQKDYGLYELRSAAQTAVYNSEVFSKDEVQQTATGKIIDLDAVYDTLQPYAKRYSAIWSGIMLSIASLRDIGENITISHKFPNDFKMKPISQLLDDLVKANQNNAPSHIKTAITNDITKKIYIDQPREILKIDTKNKYFPFSGKSESEIQFIITNDLTDRFNKTLFVFFEKIFKDIEYEQSLKNIDFYNITETLQRTIIDAKVREYMKIMDDEDFKNTAIQFNAPETPDLANITE
;
A
#
# COMPACT_ATOMS: atom_id res chain seq x y z
N MET A 1 -24.08 16.95 -22.05
CA MET A 1 -22.85 17.16 -21.24
C MET A 1 -21.93 18.01 -22.09
N GLN A 2 -21.66 19.26 -21.71
CA GLN A 2 -20.77 20.14 -22.47
C GLN A 2 -19.36 19.53 -22.37
N LYS A 3 -18.90 18.84 -23.43
CA LYS A 3 -17.51 18.37 -23.51
C LYS A 3 -16.64 19.62 -23.63
N ILE A 4 -15.63 19.74 -22.77
CA ILE A 4 -14.62 20.78 -22.88
C ILE A 4 -13.77 20.41 -24.10
N ASP A 5 -13.86 21.21 -25.15
CA ASP A 5 -13.01 21.06 -26.33
C ASP A 5 -11.60 21.63 -26.06
N ASN A 6 -10.70 21.45 -27.01
CA ASN A 6 -9.32 21.93 -26.91
C ASN A 6 -9.24 23.47 -26.78
N ILE A 7 -10.14 24.22 -27.40
CA ILE A 7 -10.15 25.69 -27.36
C ILE A 7 -10.51 26.18 -25.95
N VAL A 8 -11.57 25.62 -25.37
CA VAL A 8 -11.97 25.93 -24.00
C VAL A 8 -10.89 25.49 -23.03
N GLY A 9 -10.30 24.32 -23.22
CA GLY A 9 -9.17 23.82 -22.43
C GLY A 9 -7.96 24.75 -22.44
N LEU A 10 -7.55 25.23 -23.62
CA LEU A 10 -6.46 26.19 -23.78
C LEU A 10 -6.75 27.50 -23.04
N SER A 11 -7.96 28.04 -23.20
CA SER A 11 -8.38 29.27 -22.52
C SER A 11 -8.37 29.11 -20.99
N LEU A 12 -8.74 27.93 -20.49
CA LEU A 12 -8.76 27.60 -19.07
C LEU A 12 -7.34 27.52 -18.52
N LEU A 13 -6.42 26.88 -19.25
CA LEU A 13 -5.01 26.81 -18.86
C LEU A 13 -4.37 28.19 -18.83
N ILE A 14 -4.59 29.01 -19.87
CA ILE A 14 -4.12 30.39 -19.92
C ILE A 14 -4.65 31.19 -18.73
N GLY A 15 -5.96 31.13 -18.46
CA GLY A 15 -6.56 31.82 -17.32
C GLY A 15 -6.00 31.34 -15.98
N THR A 16 -5.74 30.04 -15.85
CA THR A 16 -5.12 29.44 -14.66
C THR A 16 -3.71 30.00 -14.42
N ILE A 17 -2.88 30.08 -15.46
CA ILE A 17 -1.50 30.60 -15.39
C ILE A 17 -1.49 32.12 -15.12
N GLN A 18 -2.36 32.88 -15.80
CA GLN A 18 -2.40 34.35 -15.67
C GLN A 18 -2.94 34.84 -14.33
N HIS A 19 -3.88 34.10 -13.74
CA HIS A 19 -4.59 34.51 -12.53
C HIS A 19 -4.28 33.66 -11.28
N LYS A 20 -3.42 32.64 -11.40
CA LYS A 20 -3.15 31.66 -10.33
C LYS A 20 -4.43 31.07 -9.76
N ILE A 21 -5.27 30.56 -10.65
CA ILE A 21 -6.55 29.97 -10.26
C ILE A 21 -6.28 28.58 -9.71
N TYR A 22 -6.61 28.37 -8.44
CA TYR A 22 -6.58 27.05 -7.83
C TYR A 22 -8.00 26.51 -7.68
N HIS A 23 -8.14 25.20 -7.56
CA HIS A 23 -9.43 24.63 -7.17
C HIS A 23 -9.83 25.10 -5.75
N PRO A 24 -11.14 25.17 -5.41
CA PRO A 24 -11.61 25.83 -4.19
C PRO A 24 -11.01 25.28 -2.89
N ASP A 25 -10.75 23.98 -2.85
CA ASP A 25 -10.29 23.26 -1.65
C ASP A 25 -8.75 22.98 -1.67
N TYR A 26 -7.97 23.71 -2.48
CA TYR A 26 -6.53 23.47 -2.68
C TYR A 26 -5.70 23.53 -1.39
N LEU A 27 -5.96 24.49 -0.51
CA LEU A 27 -5.27 24.56 0.78
C LEU A 27 -5.60 23.37 1.68
N ARG A 28 -6.82 22.82 1.59
CA ARG A 28 -7.25 21.66 2.38
C ARG A 28 -6.52 20.40 1.92
N THR A 29 -6.40 20.17 0.61
CA THR A 29 -5.68 19.01 0.06
C THR A 29 -4.19 19.06 0.42
N LEU A 30 -3.55 20.23 0.31
CA LEU A 30 -2.16 20.44 0.73
C LEU A 30 -1.94 20.14 2.22
N ASN A 31 -2.83 20.62 3.10
CA ASN A 31 -2.71 20.37 4.54
C ASN A 31 -2.90 18.89 4.89
N ILE A 32 -3.85 18.21 4.25
CA ILE A 32 -4.04 16.76 4.42
C ILE A 32 -2.76 16.03 3.98
N ALA A 33 -2.28 16.28 2.76
CA ALA A 33 -1.10 15.61 2.22
C ALA A 33 0.14 15.80 3.12
N LYS A 34 0.35 17.04 3.61
CA LYS A 34 1.45 17.35 4.53
C LYS A 34 1.31 16.60 5.86
N ASP A 35 0.14 16.65 6.47
CA ASP A 35 -0.11 16.06 7.79
C ASP A 35 0.06 14.55 7.77
N TYR A 36 -0.54 13.87 6.79
CA TYR A 36 -0.48 12.41 6.70
C TYR A 36 0.88 11.91 6.25
N LYS A 37 1.57 12.63 5.36
CA LYS A 37 2.97 12.33 5.07
C LYS A 37 3.82 12.36 6.34
N THR A 38 3.66 13.39 7.19
CA THR A 38 4.36 13.45 8.49
C THR A 38 3.98 12.30 9.42
N TYR A 39 2.71 11.89 9.51
CA TYR A 39 2.31 10.78 10.37
C TYR A 39 2.86 9.43 9.90
N VAL A 40 2.84 9.19 8.58
CA VAL A 40 3.26 7.92 7.96
C VAL A 40 4.79 7.79 7.93
N THR A 41 5.52 8.83 7.53
CA THR A 41 6.99 8.75 7.39
C THR A 41 7.73 9.12 8.67
N GLY A 42 7.10 9.91 9.54
CA GLY A 42 7.76 10.54 10.67
C GLY A 42 8.61 11.76 10.30
N ASP A 43 8.66 12.14 9.03
CA ASP A 43 9.43 13.31 8.60
C ASP A 43 8.68 14.61 8.92
N GLY A 44 9.36 15.56 9.56
CA GLY A 44 8.78 16.85 9.95
C GLY A 44 7.88 16.81 11.20
N ILE A 45 7.98 15.79 12.04
CA ILE A 45 7.22 15.71 13.32
C ILE A 45 7.52 16.89 14.24
N GLU A 46 8.69 17.50 14.13
CA GLU A 46 9.09 18.65 14.94
C GLU A 46 8.08 19.80 14.82
N ALA A 47 7.48 19.96 13.63
CA ALA A 47 6.46 20.99 13.37
C ALA A 47 5.12 20.70 14.09
N LYS A 48 4.89 19.46 14.53
CA LYS A 48 3.69 19.04 15.28
C LYS A 48 3.86 19.16 16.79
N LEU A 49 5.10 19.24 17.29
CA LEU A 49 5.38 19.47 18.71
C LEU A 49 5.06 20.92 19.10
N LYS A 50 4.36 21.09 20.22
CA LYS A 50 3.97 22.41 20.75
C LYS A 50 4.51 22.60 22.16
N GLN A 51 5.00 23.80 22.47
CA GLN A 51 5.36 24.19 23.82
C GLN A 51 4.09 24.32 24.65
N PHE A 52 3.87 23.35 25.55
CA PHE A 52 2.65 23.29 26.37
C PHE A 52 2.88 23.85 27.78
N ASN A 53 4.11 23.77 28.27
CA ASN A 53 4.44 24.22 29.61
C ASN A 53 4.89 25.69 29.55
N PRO A 54 4.20 26.63 30.21
CA PRO A 54 4.61 28.04 30.24
C PRO A 54 6.01 28.27 30.84
N ARG A 55 6.55 27.28 31.56
CA ARG A 55 7.87 27.32 32.20
C ARG A 55 8.97 26.66 31.37
N GLU A 56 8.64 26.04 30.24
CA GLU A 56 9.62 25.50 29.29
C GLU A 56 10.28 26.67 28.57
N SER A 57 11.61 26.75 28.54
CA SER A 57 12.33 27.74 27.74
C SER A 57 12.51 27.26 26.30
N ASP A 58 12.80 28.16 25.36
CA ASP A 58 13.06 27.80 23.96
C ASP A 58 14.20 26.79 23.80
N GLU A 59 15.20 26.84 24.67
CA GLU A 59 16.33 25.89 24.68
C GLU A 59 15.88 24.50 25.14
N LEU A 60 15.04 24.42 26.19
CA LEU A 60 14.46 23.17 26.67
C LEU A 60 13.51 22.58 25.62
N PHE A 61 12.74 23.42 24.93
CA PHE A 61 11.89 22.98 23.84
C PHE A 61 12.70 22.39 22.67
N LYS A 62 13.78 23.06 22.26
CA LYS A 62 14.73 22.52 21.26
C LYS A 62 15.39 21.22 21.73
N GLN A 63 15.63 21.04 23.03
CA GLN A 63 16.12 19.77 23.57
C GLN A 63 15.05 18.67 23.43
N ARG A 64 13.80 18.95 23.80
CA ARG A 64 12.70 17.99 23.66
C ARG A 64 12.48 17.56 22.21
N VAL A 65 12.49 18.51 21.28
CA VAL A 65 12.38 18.24 19.83
C VAL A 65 13.49 17.28 19.37
N ARG A 66 14.73 17.46 19.83
CA ARG A 66 15.86 16.57 19.50
C ARG A 66 15.76 15.17 20.10
N LEU A 67 15.12 15.03 21.26
CA LEU A 67 15.00 13.74 21.97
C LEU A 67 13.82 12.90 21.49
N THR A 68 12.75 13.53 21.01
CA THR A 68 11.48 12.86 20.69
C THR A 68 11.65 11.91 19.51
N GLN A 69 11.25 10.65 19.70
CA GLN A 69 11.14 9.65 18.64
C GLN A 69 9.67 9.23 18.51
N ALA A 70 9.00 9.60 17.43
CA ALA A 70 7.59 9.28 17.31
C ALA A 70 7.34 7.85 16.81
N ILE A 71 6.26 7.29 17.31
CA ILE A 71 5.74 5.97 16.96
C ILE A 71 4.60 6.03 15.93
N THR A 72 4.24 7.23 15.45
CA THR A 72 3.16 7.38 14.46
C THR A 72 3.37 6.55 13.20
N PRO A 73 4.60 6.35 12.68
CA PRO A 73 4.81 5.47 11.53
C PRO A 73 4.41 4.02 11.80
N ASP A 74 4.68 3.48 13.00
CA ASP A 74 4.28 2.12 13.37
C ASP A 74 2.75 1.97 13.47
N ILE A 75 2.09 2.97 14.08
CA ILE A 75 0.62 3.00 14.14
C ILE A 75 0.03 3.07 12.72
N ALA A 76 0.54 3.97 11.88
CA ALA A 76 0.09 4.14 10.50
C ALA A 76 0.29 2.86 9.67
N ASN A 77 1.48 2.25 9.71
CA ASN A 77 1.77 0.99 9.01
C ASN A 77 0.83 -0.15 9.44
N SER A 78 0.50 -0.22 10.73
CA SER A 78 -0.44 -1.23 11.23
C SER A 78 -1.85 -1.08 10.63
N ILE A 79 -2.26 0.16 10.32
CA ILE A 79 -3.53 0.49 9.66
C ILE A 79 -3.41 0.33 8.13
N MET A 80 -2.24 0.50 7.53
CA MET A 80 -2.05 0.35 6.08
C MET A 80 -1.98 -1.12 5.63
N ASN A 81 -1.43 -2.00 6.47
CA ASN A 81 -1.18 -3.41 6.12
C ASN A 81 -2.40 -4.17 5.53
N PRO A 82 -3.63 -4.01 6.05
CA PRO A 82 -4.80 -4.66 5.45
C PRO A 82 -5.12 -4.16 4.03
N MET A 83 -4.78 -2.92 3.67
CA MET A 83 -4.98 -2.40 2.30
C MET A 83 -4.11 -3.13 1.27
N HIS A 84 -2.86 -3.47 1.62
CA HIS A 84 -1.97 -4.26 0.76
C HIS A 84 -2.49 -5.69 0.53
N LYS A 85 -3.32 -6.23 1.44
CA LYS A 85 -3.96 -7.55 1.26
C LYS A 85 -5.06 -7.52 0.20
N VAL A 86 -5.67 -6.36 -0.06
CA VAL A 86 -6.70 -6.22 -1.10
C VAL A 86 -6.10 -6.51 -2.48
N GLY A 87 -4.94 -5.94 -2.82
CA GLY A 87 -4.26 -6.19 -4.09
C GLY A 87 -3.81 -7.65 -4.29
N ARG A 88 -3.58 -8.38 -3.19
CA ARG A 88 -3.26 -9.82 -3.21
C ARG A 88 -4.50 -10.73 -3.30
N THR A 89 -5.70 -10.15 -3.16
CA THR A 89 -6.94 -10.91 -3.27
C THR A 89 -7.27 -11.10 -4.75
N PRO A 90 -7.55 -12.34 -5.21
CA PRO A 90 -7.90 -12.56 -6.61
C PRO A 90 -9.20 -11.81 -6.97
N ALA A 91 -9.11 -10.89 -7.92
CA ALA A 91 -10.25 -10.17 -8.47
C ALA A 91 -10.89 -10.92 -9.64
N SER A 92 -12.20 -10.74 -9.82
CA SER A 92 -12.88 -11.16 -11.04
C SER A 92 -12.59 -10.16 -12.14
N ILE A 93 -11.90 -10.61 -13.19
CA ILE A 93 -11.55 -9.81 -14.37
C ILE A 93 -12.29 -10.38 -15.57
N SER A 94 -12.98 -9.52 -16.32
CA SER A 94 -13.57 -9.88 -17.62
C SER A 94 -13.29 -8.76 -18.61
N ILE A 95 -12.65 -9.12 -19.72
CA ILE A 95 -12.31 -8.25 -20.84
C ILE A 95 -12.89 -8.92 -22.10
N ASP A 96 -13.78 -8.25 -22.81
CA ASP A 96 -14.36 -8.76 -24.06
C ASP A 96 -14.61 -7.64 -25.06
N TRP A 97 -14.58 -7.98 -26.35
CA TRP A 97 -14.91 -7.10 -27.47
C TRP A 97 -16.23 -7.57 -28.10
N THR A 98 -17.20 -6.70 -28.30
CA THR A 98 -18.44 -7.10 -28.97
C THR A 98 -18.20 -7.38 -30.47
N LYS A 99 -18.14 -8.67 -30.85
CA LYS A 99 -18.18 -9.18 -32.24
C LYS A 99 -17.01 -8.78 -33.17
N GLU A 100 -15.79 -8.72 -32.67
CA GLU A 100 -14.60 -8.43 -33.49
C GLU A 100 -13.76 -9.69 -33.78
N GLU A 101 -13.19 -9.79 -34.99
CA GLU A 101 -12.19 -10.80 -35.34
C GLU A 101 -10.85 -10.50 -34.63
N GLY A 102 -10.11 -11.55 -34.23
CA GLY A 102 -8.79 -11.39 -33.62
C GLY A 102 -8.78 -10.97 -32.14
N LYS A 103 -9.86 -11.20 -31.38
CA LYS A 103 -9.95 -10.88 -29.95
C LYS A 103 -8.76 -11.38 -29.13
N ASP A 104 -8.32 -12.61 -29.39
CA ASP A 104 -7.21 -13.23 -28.65
C ASP A 104 -5.89 -12.47 -28.87
N LEU A 105 -5.67 -11.96 -30.08
CA LEU A 105 -4.49 -11.14 -30.38
C LEU A 105 -4.56 -9.78 -29.67
N LYS A 106 -5.72 -9.12 -29.69
CA LYS A 106 -5.95 -7.85 -28.97
C LYS A 106 -5.80 -8.02 -27.46
N LEU A 107 -6.34 -9.10 -26.91
CA LEU A 107 -6.21 -9.44 -25.49
C LEU A 107 -4.76 -9.69 -25.11
N ASN A 108 -4.03 -10.49 -25.90
CA ASN A 108 -2.61 -10.74 -25.66
C ASN A 108 -1.77 -9.46 -25.72
N GLU A 109 -2.03 -8.57 -26.69
CA GLU A 109 -1.37 -7.27 -26.76
C GLU A 109 -1.66 -6.42 -25.51
N LEU A 110 -2.94 -6.29 -25.12
CA LEU A 110 -3.34 -5.53 -23.94
C LEU A 110 -2.66 -6.07 -22.67
N LEU A 111 -2.66 -7.39 -22.48
CA LEU A 111 -2.01 -8.03 -21.35
C LEU A 111 -0.50 -7.81 -21.35
N GLN A 112 0.16 -7.90 -22.49
CA GLN A 112 1.61 -7.64 -22.61
C GLN A 112 1.98 -6.20 -22.23
N VAL A 113 1.22 -5.21 -22.71
CA VAL A 113 1.48 -3.80 -22.40
C VAL A 113 1.16 -3.51 -20.94
N SER A 114 0.02 -4.00 -20.45
CA SER A 114 -0.37 -3.85 -19.05
C SER A 114 0.61 -4.54 -18.08
N GLY A 115 1.33 -5.57 -18.53
CA GLY A 115 2.38 -6.26 -17.78
C GLY A 115 3.68 -5.48 -17.63
N LYS A 116 3.87 -4.40 -18.40
CA LYS A 116 5.05 -3.51 -18.37
C LYS A 116 4.66 -2.06 -18.11
N PHE A 117 3.54 -1.86 -17.43
CA PHE A 117 2.98 -0.53 -17.21
C PHE A 117 3.89 0.35 -16.35
N TYR A 118 4.52 -0.22 -15.32
CA TYR A 118 5.47 0.48 -14.46
C TYR A 118 6.85 -0.21 -14.52
N GLY A 119 7.59 0.04 -15.60
CA GLY A 119 8.86 -0.64 -15.86
C GLY A 119 8.67 -2.14 -16.12
N ASN A 120 8.98 -2.97 -15.13
CA ASN A 120 8.77 -4.43 -15.19
C ASN A 120 7.55 -4.90 -14.39
N GLU A 121 6.77 -3.98 -13.82
CA GLU A 121 5.59 -4.28 -13.02
C GLU A 121 4.32 -4.13 -13.84
N SER A 122 3.36 -5.02 -13.58
CA SER A 122 2.03 -4.93 -14.19
C SER A 122 1.19 -3.80 -13.57
N VAL A 123 0.09 -3.42 -14.23
CA VAL A 123 -0.91 -2.50 -13.64
C VAL A 123 -1.38 -2.98 -12.27
N ASN A 124 -1.55 -4.29 -12.09
CA ASN A 124 -1.99 -4.85 -10.82
C ASN A 124 -0.90 -4.77 -9.74
N ASP A 125 0.35 -5.04 -10.10
CA ASP A 125 1.47 -5.00 -9.15
C ASP A 125 1.72 -3.56 -8.69
N TYR A 126 1.72 -2.61 -9.64
CA TYR A 126 1.82 -1.17 -9.37
C TYR A 126 0.72 -0.70 -8.43
N LEU A 127 -0.55 -1.02 -8.71
CA LEU A 127 -1.65 -0.60 -7.84
C LEU A 127 -1.62 -1.31 -6.48
N SER A 128 -1.19 -2.57 -6.41
CA SER A 128 -1.10 -3.32 -5.15
C SER A 128 -0.06 -2.76 -4.17
N SER A 129 1.01 -2.16 -4.70
CA SER A 129 2.10 -1.55 -3.92
C SER A 129 1.85 -0.06 -3.68
N ARG A 130 1.66 0.73 -4.75
CA ARG A 130 1.64 2.20 -4.71
C ARG A 130 0.32 2.81 -4.29
N LEU A 131 -0.83 2.19 -4.63
CA LEU A 131 -2.14 2.78 -4.29
C LEU A 131 -2.37 2.89 -2.77
N PRO A 132 -2.03 1.89 -1.92
CA PRO A 132 -2.12 2.04 -0.47
C PRO A 132 -1.28 3.19 0.08
N GLU A 133 -0.07 3.36 -0.44
CA GLU A 133 0.89 4.39 0.00
C GLU A 133 0.38 5.79 -0.37
N LEU A 134 -0.10 5.96 -1.61
CA LEU A 134 -0.69 7.21 -2.08
C LEU A 134 -1.99 7.54 -1.34
N ASP A 135 -2.91 6.58 -1.16
CA ASP A 135 -4.17 6.84 -0.44
C ASP A 135 -3.92 7.23 1.02
N SER A 136 -2.92 6.64 1.64
CA SER A 136 -2.55 6.88 3.05
C SER A 136 -1.84 8.21 3.28
N THR A 137 -1.06 8.69 2.30
CA THR A 137 -0.26 9.91 2.43
C THR A 137 -0.91 11.11 1.76
N ASP A 138 -1.41 10.94 0.54
CA ASP A 138 -2.04 11.98 -0.28
C ASP A 138 -3.23 11.42 -1.09
N PRO A 139 -4.42 11.28 -0.48
CA PRO A 139 -5.61 10.74 -1.16
C PRO A 139 -6.16 11.67 -2.25
N ASN A 140 -5.68 12.90 -2.37
CA ASN A 140 -6.11 13.82 -3.43
C ASN A 140 -5.11 13.89 -4.59
N SER A 141 -4.04 13.10 -4.54
CA SER A 141 -3.17 12.83 -5.68
C SER A 141 -3.92 12.13 -6.83
N PHE A 142 -3.35 12.22 -8.03
CA PHE A 142 -3.87 11.59 -9.23
C PHE A 142 -2.83 10.64 -9.83
N ILE A 143 -3.31 9.52 -10.37
CA ILE A 143 -2.54 8.66 -11.27
C ILE A 143 -2.98 9.02 -12.68
N VAL A 144 -2.08 9.58 -13.48
CA VAL A 144 -2.31 9.92 -14.88
C VAL A 144 -1.69 8.86 -15.76
N VAL A 145 -2.39 8.42 -16.81
CA VAL A 145 -1.82 7.54 -17.83
C VAL A 145 -1.21 8.41 -18.91
N GLU A 146 0.10 8.61 -18.82
CA GLU A 146 0.88 9.24 -19.87
C GLU A 146 1.41 8.17 -20.83
N PHE A 147 1.99 8.63 -21.94
CA PHE A 147 2.61 7.76 -22.91
C PHE A 147 3.87 8.41 -23.43
N SER A 148 4.86 7.59 -23.73
CA SER A 148 6.01 8.05 -24.49
C SER A 148 5.72 7.75 -25.95
N GLU A 149 5.78 8.78 -26.80
CA GLU A 149 6.06 8.54 -28.20
C GLU A 149 7.50 7.99 -28.29
N ARG A 150 7.68 6.82 -28.91
CA ARG A 150 8.76 6.49 -29.87
C ARG A 150 9.01 4.99 -29.97
N VAL A 151 8.99 4.53 -31.23
CA VAL A 151 9.99 3.67 -31.86
C VAL A 151 10.83 2.88 -30.85
N ASP A 152 10.46 1.62 -30.66
CA ASP A 152 11.25 0.64 -29.92
C ASP A 152 12.68 0.62 -30.50
N PRO A 153 13.74 0.83 -29.69
CA PRO A 153 15.13 0.75 -30.17
C PRO A 153 15.48 -0.62 -30.77
N LEU A 154 14.73 -1.67 -30.42
CA LEU A 154 14.86 -3.02 -30.99
C LEU A 154 13.90 -3.27 -32.16
N ASN A 155 12.87 -2.44 -32.34
CA ASN A 155 11.88 -2.61 -33.38
C ASN A 155 11.36 -1.26 -33.93
N PRO A 156 12.15 -0.62 -34.82
CA PRO A 156 11.88 0.74 -35.25
C PRO A 156 10.57 0.98 -36.02
N GLU A 157 9.88 -0.10 -36.42
CA GLU A 157 8.61 -0.06 -37.17
C GLU A 157 7.35 -0.06 -36.28
N SER A 158 7.51 -0.18 -34.95
CA SER A 158 6.40 -0.13 -34.01
C SER A 158 6.01 1.32 -33.68
N GLU A 159 5.09 1.91 -34.45
CA GLU A 159 4.45 3.22 -34.20
C GLU A 159 3.46 3.21 -33.01
N LYS A 160 3.58 2.28 -32.06
CA LYS A 160 2.58 2.11 -30.98
C LYS A 160 3.00 2.81 -29.68
N ALA A 161 2.10 3.62 -29.11
CA ALA A 161 2.34 4.37 -27.88
C ALA A 161 2.57 3.44 -26.68
N ASN A 162 3.61 3.69 -25.86
CA ASN A 162 3.87 2.92 -24.64
C ASN A 162 3.36 3.69 -23.42
N PRO A 163 2.22 3.26 -22.81
CA PRO A 163 1.64 3.98 -21.68
C PRO A 163 2.38 3.66 -20.37
N TYR A 164 2.49 4.65 -19.49
CA TYR A 164 3.09 4.54 -18.16
C TYR A 164 2.35 5.42 -17.15
N PRO A 165 2.43 5.12 -15.83
CA PRO A 165 1.82 5.97 -14.81
C PRO A 165 2.67 7.20 -14.55
N PHE A 166 2.02 8.36 -14.49
CA PHE A 166 2.55 9.60 -13.98
C PHE A 166 1.78 9.99 -12.71
N GLU A 167 2.46 10.01 -11.58
CA GLU A 167 1.86 10.36 -10.29
C GLU A 167 1.90 11.87 -10.10
N VAL A 168 0.73 12.47 -9.86
CA VAL A 168 0.57 13.90 -9.63
C VAL A 168 0.15 14.10 -8.18
N SER A 169 0.99 14.76 -7.40
CA SER A 169 0.68 15.12 -6.02
C SER A 169 -0.41 16.19 -5.94
N SER A 170 -1.06 16.32 -4.78
CA SER A 170 -2.00 17.41 -4.51
C SER A 170 -1.39 18.81 -4.63
N MET A 171 -0.06 18.92 -4.54
CA MET A 171 0.66 20.18 -4.74
C MET A 171 0.78 20.54 -6.22
N GLU A 172 0.95 19.55 -7.07
CA GLU A 172 1.05 19.74 -8.52
C GLU A 172 -0.34 19.86 -9.17
N ALA A 173 -1.36 19.21 -8.60
CA ALA A 173 -2.75 19.27 -9.06
C ALA A 173 -3.44 20.61 -8.72
N ILE A 174 -3.02 21.70 -9.37
CA ILE A 174 -3.44 23.07 -9.01
C ILE A 174 -4.92 23.34 -9.27
N ASN A 175 -5.54 22.75 -10.30
CA ASN A 175 -6.93 23.01 -10.65
C ASN A 175 -7.59 21.83 -11.36
N TYR A 176 -8.79 21.46 -10.98
CA TYR A 176 -9.55 20.37 -11.60
C TYR A 176 -11.05 20.51 -11.29
N LYS A 177 -11.90 19.84 -12.08
CA LYS A 177 -13.35 19.86 -11.86
C LYS A 177 -13.98 18.51 -12.11
N PHE A 178 -14.84 18.10 -11.18
CA PHE A 178 -15.72 16.94 -11.33
C PHE A 178 -17.15 17.38 -11.66
N LEU A 179 -17.85 16.60 -12.48
CA LEU A 179 -19.29 16.69 -12.71
C LEU A 179 -19.87 15.28 -12.72
N ASN A 180 -20.85 15.01 -11.86
CA ASN A 180 -21.42 13.66 -11.66
C ASN A 180 -20.34 12.59 -11.43
N ASN A 181 -19.33 12.92 -10.62
CA ASN A 181 -18.16 12.08 -10.34
C ASN A 181 -17.25 11.76 -11.55
N ASN A 182 -17.49 12.37 -12.70
CA ASN A 182 -16.61 12.30 -13.86
C ASN A 182 -15.67 13.51 -13.88
N LEU A 183 -14.37 13.25 -14.03
CA LEU A 183 -13.37 14.29 -14.15
C LEU A 183 -13.50 14.99 -15.52
N LEU A 184 -13.71 16.30 -15.52
CA LEU A 184 -13.85 17.09 -16.74
C LEU A 184 -12.51 17.55 -17.29
N TYR A 185 -11.59 17.94 -16.39
CA TYR A 185 -10.22 18.32 -16.70
C TYR A 185 -9.36 18.24 -15.44
N LEU A 186 -8.05 18.12 -15.64
CA LEU A 186 -7.02 18.25 -14.60
C LEU A 186 -5.91 19.15 -15.13
N VAL A 187 -5.54 20.19 -14.36
CA VAL A 187 -4.38 21.05 -14.59
C VAL A 187 -3.30 20.70 -13.58
N VAL A 188 -2.09 20.47 -14.09
CA VAL A 188 -0.90 20.09 -13.34
C VAL A 188 0.18 21.15 -13.52
N ASP A 189 0.82 21.57 -12.43
CA ASP A 189 2.02 22.40 -12.41
C ASP A 189 3.21 21.57 -11.91
N SER A 190 4.13 21.26 -12.82
CA SER A 190 5.36 20.53 -12.54
C SER A 190 6.55 21.49 -12.58
N PRO A 191 7.05 21.93 -11.42
CA PRO A 191 8.24 22.79 -11.37
C PRO A 191 9.50 21.99 -11.71
N PHE A 192 10.39 22.57 -12.50
CA PHE A 192 11.71 22.01 -12.82
C PHE A 192 12.80 23.09 -12.71
N THR A 193 14.05 22.68 -12.58
CA THR A 193 15.19 23.61 -12.42
C THR A 193 16.12 23.50 -13.62
N GLU A 194 16.41 24.64 -14.24
CA GLU A 194 17.44 24.77 -15.27
C GLU A 194 18.55 25.71 -14.81
N LEU A 195 19.75 25.59 -15.39
CA LEU A 195 20.86 26.49 -15.10
C LEU A 195 20.79 27.72 -16.03
N ASP A 196 21.01 28.91 -15.47
CA ASP A 196 21.24 30.12 -16.25
C ASP A 196 22.66 30.14 -16.87
N ASP A 197 22.96 31.16 -17.68
CA ASP A 197 24.27 31.30 -18.35
C ASP A 197 25.44 31.48 -17.37
N LYS A 198 25.13 31.78 -16.11
CA LYS A 198 26.08 31.97 -15.01
C LYS A 198 26.14 30.74 -14.10
N GLY A 199 25.50 29.63 -14.49
CA GLY A 199 25.44 28.38 -13.73
C GLY A 199 24.56 28.45 -12.48
N LYS A 200 23.65 29.43 -12.36
CA LYS A 200 22.70 29.52 -11.26
C LYS A 200 21.41 28.77 -11.57
N PRO A 201 20.84 28.04 -10.60
CA PRO A 201 19.56 27.37 -10.78
C PRO A 201 18.41 28.39 -10.87
N VAL A 202 17.61 28.27 -11.93
CA VAL A 202 16.37 29.00 -12.18
C VAL A 202 15.23 27.98 -12.15
N CYS A 203 14.20 28.25 -11.33
CA CYS A 203 13.00 27.44 -11.28
C CYS A 203 12.04 27.86 -12.40
N LEU A 204 11.70 26.93 -13.27
CA LEU A 204 10.74 27.06 -14.37
C LEU A 204 9.57 26.10 -14.15
N HIS A 205 8.45 26.35 -14.84
CA HIS A 205 7.23 25.59 -14.65
C HIS A 205 6.76 24.91 -15.94
N LYS A 206 6.36 23.64 -15.84
CA LYS A 206 5.64 22.93 -16.89
C LYS A 206 4.19 22.80 -16.47
N TYR A 207 3.27 23.40 -17.23
CA TYR A 207 1.84 23.26 -16.99
C TYR A 207 1.21 22.31 -18.00
N THR A 208 0.53 21.27 -17.53
CA THR A 208 -0.20 20.33 -18.38
C THR A 208 -1.67 20.35 -18.03
N ILE A 209 -2.56 20.50 -19.03
CA ILE A 209 -3.99 20.24 -18.87
C ILE A 209 -4.37 18.95 -19.60
N TYR A 210 -4.96 18.01 -18.87
CA TYR A 210 -5.52 16.77 -19.41
C TYR A 210 -7.01 16.95 -19.64
N LEU A 211 -7.46 16.65 -20.86
CA LEU A 211 -8.84 16.74 -21.32
C LEU A 211 -9.27 15.41 -21.93
N PRO A 212 -10.58 15.21 -22.20
CA PRO A 212 -11.01 14.19 -23.13
C PRO A 212 -10.37 14.43 -24.51
N LYS A 213 -9.79 13.39 -25.09
CA LYS A 213 -9.12 13.30 -26.41
C LYS A 213 -7.82 14.09 -26.58
N TYR A 214 -7.64 15.16 -25.82
CA TYR A 214 -6.51 16.07 -25.97
C TYR A 214 -5.79 16.29 -24.65
N SER A 215 -4.49 16.54 -24.74
CA SER A 215 -3.68 17.09 -23.65
C SER A 215 -2.90 18.28 -24.18
N ILE A 216 -2.79 19.36 -23.39
CA ILE A 216 -2.07 20.57 -23.78
C ILE A 216 -0.99 20.84 -22.74
N VAL A 217 0.24 21.06 -23.20
CA VAL A 217 1.43 21.25 -22.38
C VAL A 217 2.02 22.63 -22.64
N PHE A 218 2.31 23.37 -21.59
CA PHE A 218 3.01 24.66 -21.60
C PHE A 218 4.34 24.47 -20.87
N ASN A 219 5.45 24.40 -21.60
CA ASN A 219 6.79 24.31 -21.02
C ASN A 219 7.40 25.71 -20.93
N GLU A 220 7.61 26.24 -19.72
CA GLU A 220 8.23 27.55 -19.52
C GLU A 220 9.70 27.53 -19.98
N ILE A 221 10.11 28.55 -20.72
CA ILE A 221 11.48 28.73 -21.20
C ILE A 221 12.04 30.08 -20.76
N GLN A 222 13.36 30.16 -20.61
CA GLN A 222 14.00 31.43 -20.31
C GLN A 222 13.93 32.36 -21.52
N LYS A 223 13.80 33.67 -21.28
CA LYS A 223 13.71 34.69 -22.35
C LYS A 223 14.84 34.61 -23.38
N LYS A 224 16.05 34.24 -22.94
CA LYS A 224 17.24 34.08 -23.80
C LYS A 224 17.12 32.94 -24.81
N ASP A 225 16.34 31.90 -24.50
CA ASP A 225 16.23 30.69 -25.31
C ASP A 225 15.12 30.79 -26.35
N VAL A 226 14.26 31.80 -26.27
CA VAL A 226 13.13 32.01 -27.19
C VAL A 226 13.60 32.06 -28.65
N GLU A 227 14.58 32.90 -28.98
CA GLU A 227 15.11 33.00 -30.36
C GLU A 227 15.70 31.68 -30.85
N LYS A 228 16.41 30.95 -29.97
CA LYS A 228 17.01 29.65 -30.29
C LYS A 228 15.95 28.59 -30.57
N VAL A 229 14.89 28.53 -29.76
CA VAL A 229 13.78 27.59 -29.94
C VAL A 229 12.99 27.91 -31.21
N ILE A 230 12.72 29.19 -31.50
CA ILE A 230 12.08 29.61 -32.76
C ILE A 230 12.89 29.10 -33.97
N LEU A 231 14.20 29.30 -33.94
CA LEU A 231 15.11 28.90 -35.03
C LEU A 231 15.26 27.39 -35.17
N GLN A 232 15.26 26.64 -34.06
CA GLN A 232 15.44 25.18 -34.06
C GLN A 232 14.17 24.41 -34.43
N GLU A 233 13.01 24.86 -33.98
CA GLU A 233 11.74 24.14 -34.17
C GLU A 233 10.85 24.75 -35.27
N LEU A 234 11.31 25.78 -35.99
CA LEU A 234 10.55 26.45 -37.07
C LEU A 234 9.17 26.98 -36.60
N LEU A 235 9.09 27.45 -35.35
CA LEU A 235 7.83 27.87 -34.73
C LEU A 235 7.41 29.28 -35.16
N LEU A 236 6.11 29.49 -35.37
CA LEU A 236 5.56 30.84 -35.56
C LEU A 236 5.32 31.50 -34.19
N PRO A 237 5.88 32.70 -33.92
CA PRO A 237 5.55 33.45 -32.72
C PRO A 237 4.11 33.96 -32.80
N ILE A 238 3.31 33.74 -31.77
CA ILE A 238 1.93 34.24 -31.69
C ILE A 238 1.82 35.18 -30.50
N ASP A 239 1.78 36.48 -30.80
CA ASP A 239 1.48 37.53 -29.82
C ASP A 239 -0.03 37.74 -29.70
N GLY A 240 -0.62 37.22 -28.63
CA GLY A 240 -2.02 37.49 -28.27
C GLY A 240 -3.07 36.74 -29.11
N PHE A 241 -4.10 36.22 -28.43
CA PHE A 241 -5.37 35.66 -28.93
C PHE A 241 -5.36 34.97 -30.30
N ILE A 242 -5.44 33.63 -30.29
CA ILE A 242 -5.81 32.84 -31.48
C ILE A 242 -7.34 32.69 -31.48
N GLU A 243 -8.02 33.54 -32.25
CA GLU A 243 -9.34 33.22 -32.77
C GLU A 243 -9.15 32.45 -34.09
N SER A 244 -9.75 31.27 -34.16
CA SER A 244 -9.89 30.38 -35.32
C SER A 244 -8.69 29.50 -35.72
N GLY A 245 -8.90 28.18 -35.59
CA GLY A 245 -8.25 27.14 -36.40
C GLY A 245 -6.85 26.72 -35.95
N ILE A 246 -6.75 26.00 -34.84
CA ILE A 246 -5.54 25.22 -34.52
C ILE A 246 -5.78 23.78 -35.01
N GLU A 247 -5.09 23.40 -36.09
CA GLU A 247 -4.95 22.01 -36.54
C GLU A 247 -4.17 21.20 -35.50
N SER A 248 -4.52 19.92 -35.33
CA SER A 248 -3.87 18.95 -34.43
C SER A 248 -2.34 18.87 -34.67
N ASN A 249 -1.56 18.77 -33.59
CA ASN A 249 -0.09 18.67 -33.55
C ASN A 249 0.73 19.92 -33.90
N ARG A 250 0.28 21.13 -33.53
CA ARG A 250 1.12 22.35 -33.64
C ARG A 250 1.81 22.69 -32.33
N LYS A 251 3.13 22.92 -32.41
CA LYS A 251 3.92 23.60 -31.38
C LYS A 251 3.89 25.11 -31.65
N PHE A 252 3.80 25.95 -30.62
CA PHE A 252 3.90 27.41 -30.76
C PHE A 252 4.45 28.07 -29.51
N ILE A 253 4.89 29.33 -29.62
CA ILE A 253 5.35 30.10 -28.47
C ILE A 253 4.23 31.00 -27.97
N TYR A 254 3.99 30.95 -26.67
CA TYR A 254 3.04 31.80 -25.96
C TYR A 254 3.77 32.67 -24.94
N SER A 255 3.49 33.96 -24.93
CA SER A 255 4.00 34.88 -23.90
C SER A 255 2.86 35.41 -23.06
N THR A 256 3.10 35.57 -21.75
CA THR A 256 2.09 36.08 -20.82
C THR A 256 2.70 36.88 -19.70
N THR A 257 1.99 37.90 -19.24
CA THR A 257 2.36 38.63 -18.03
C THR A 257 1.52 38.11 -16.88
N GLU A 258 2.20 37.65 -15.84
CA GLU A 258 1.51 37.24 -14.63
C GLU A 258 1.02 38.50 -13.90
N LYS A 259 -0.26 38.63 -13.56
CA LYS A 259 -0.75 39.86 -12.89
C LYS A 259 0.00 40.17 -11.58
N SER A 260 0.57 39.15 -10.92
CA SER A 260 1.37 39.29 -9.70
C SER A 260 2.85 39.68 -9.92
N LYS A 261 3.42 39.46 -11.11
CA LYS A 261 4.82 39.77 -11.43
C LYS A 261 4.88 40.54 -12.75
N LYS A 262 5.45 41.75 -12.75
CA LYS A 262 5.64 42.55 -13.98
C LYS A 262 6.57 41.90 -15.03
N ASP A 263 7.04 40.69 -14.80
CA ASP A 263 7.86 39.93 -15.74
C ASP A 263 7.02 39.14 -16.73
N VAL A 264 7.45 39.16 -17.99
CA VAL A 264 6.90 38.37 -19.08
C VAL A 264 7.47 36.96 -19.00
N ARG A 265 6.59 35.96 -18.95
CA ARG A 265 6.94 34.54 -19.05
C ARG A 265 6.71 34.04 -20.47
N TYR A 266 7.57 33.14 -20.93
CA TYR A 266 7.53 32.54 -22.25
C TYR A 266 7.33 31.04 -22.13
N PHE A 267 6.47 30.48 -22.98
CA PHE A 267 6.12 29.07 -22.96
C PHE A 267 6.20 28.49 -24.37
N VAL A 268 6.73 27.27 -24.50
CA VAL A 268 6.49 26.41 -25.66
C VAL A 268 5.21 25.63 -25.38
N VAL A 269 4.22 25.77 -26.24
CA VAL A 269 2.94 25.10 -26.13
C VAL A 269 2.88 23.93 -27.11
N GLU A 270 2.55 22.75 -26.61
CA GLU A 270 2.39 21.52 -27.38
C GLU A 270 0.98 20.94 -27.15
N GLN A 271 0.29 20.55 -28.21
CA GLN A 271 -1.01 19.88 -28.13
C GLN A 271 -0.88 18.45 -28.63
N PHE A 272 -1.29 17.49 -27.80
CA PHE A 272 -1.30 16.06 -28.09
C PHE A 272 -2.74 15.58 -28.25
N GLU A 273 -3.04 14.91 -29.38
CA GLU A 273 -4.31 14.21 -29.60
C GLU A 273 -4.10 12.72 -29.36
N HIS A 274 -4.68 12.20 -28.28
CA HIS A 274 -4.51 10.82 -27.83
C HIS A 274 -5.78 9.97 -27.98
N GLY A 275 -6.89 10.55 -28.44
CA GLY A 275 -8.12 9.82 -28.80
C GLY A 275 -8.95 9.24 -27.63
N ILE A 276 -8.45 9.28 -26.39
CA ILE A 276 -9.16 8.76 -25.19
C ILE A 276 -10.42 9.59 -24.91
N ASP A 277 -11.60 8.97 -24.84
CA ASP A 277 -12.88 9.68 -24.70
C ASP A 277 -13.15 10.36 -23.34
N PHE A 278 -12.23 10.18 -22.38
CA PHE A 278 -12.29 10.73 -21.03
C PHE A 278 -10.91 11.24 -20.61
N VAL A 279 -10.84 11.97 -19.49
CA VAL A 279 -9.56 12.47 -18.96
C VAL A 279 -8.76 11.29 -18.39
N PRO A 280 -7.54 10.99 -18.88
CA PRO A 280 -6.75 9.83 -18.46
C PRO A 280 -6.10 10.02 -17.08
N ALA A 281 -6.84 10.54 -16.10
CA ALA A 281 -6.37 10.84 -14.75
C ALA A 281 -7.36 10.36 -13.71
N PHE A 282 -6.84 9.68 -12.68
CA PHE A 282 -7.66 9.05 -11.65
C PHE A 282 -7.21 9.49 -10.25
N ARG A 283 -8.09 10.18 -9.52
CA ARG A 283 -7.84 10.53 -8.11
C ARG A 283 -7.64 9.27 -7.26
N VAL A 284 -6.64 9.23 -6.40
CA VAL A 284 -6.34 8.03 -5.60
C VAL A 284 -7.42 7.74 -4.55
N GLY A 285 -7.85 8.78 -3.84
CA GLY A 285 -8.69 8.68 -2.65
C GLY A 285 -10.05 8.02 -2.87
N HIS A 286 -10.41 7.16 -1.92
CA HIS A 286 -11.70 6.46 -1.89
C HIS A 286 -12.70 7.03 -0.88
N ARG A 287 -12.23 7.66 0.21
CA ARG A 287 -13.08 8.19 1.28
C ARG A 287 -13.29 9.69 1.10
N HIS A 288 -14.55 10.11 1.01
CA HIS A 288 -14.92 11.52 0.86
C HIS A 288 -14.64 12.33 2.14
N ASP A 289 -14.10 13.54 1.98
CA ASP A 289 -13.89 14.49 3.06
C ASP A 289 -15.23 15.17 3.41
N LEU A 290 -15.69 14.98 4.64
CA LEU A 290 -16.93 15.59 5.12
C LEU A 290 -16.82 17.11 5.29
N ILE A 291 -15.60 17.66 5.43
CA ILE A 291 -15.40 19.11 5.57
C ILE A 291 -15.66 19.84 4.25
N THR A 292 -15.40 19.20 3.12
CA THR A 292 -15.58 19.77 1.78
C THR A 292 -16.85 19.26 1.08
N ASP A 293 -17.79 18.68 1.83
CA ASP A 293 -19.00 18.04 1.30
C ASP A 293 -18.70 16.96 0.25
N GLY A 294 -17.56 16.27 0.40
CA GLY A 294 -17.10 15.21 -0.49
C GLY A 294 -16.43 15.66 -1.79
N ARG A 295 -16.15 16.97 -1.96
CA ARG A 295 -15.37 17.48 -3.10
C ARG A 295 -13.93 16.95 -3.09
N THR A 296 -13.35 16.78 -1.92
CA THR A 296 -12.02 16.18 -1.70
C THR A 296 -12.13 14.84 -0.98
N CYS A 297 -11.00 14.16 -0.81
CA CYS A 297 -10.87 12.90 -0.10
C CYS A 297 -9.96 13.02 1.13
N VAL A 298 -10.13 12.08 2.06
CA VAL A 298 -9.29 11.87 3.25
C VAL A 298 -8.78 10.43 3.26
N PRO A 299 -7.63 10.13 3.89
CA PRO A 299 -7.09 8.78 3.89
C PRO A 299 -7.97 7.83 4.73
N LEU A 300 -7.83 6.52 4.54
CA LEU A 300 -8.54 5.51 5.36
C LEU A 300 -8.34 5.77 6.86
N MET A 301 -7.11 6.11 7.25
CA MET A 301 -6.70 6.37 8.62
C MET A 301 -7.16 7.73 9.18
N HIS A 302 -8.00 8.49 8.48
CA HIS A 302 -8.46 9.79 8.96
C HIS A 302 -9.10 9.76 10.36
N PRO A 303 -9.94 8.78 10.72
CA PRO A 303 -10.46 8.63 12.09
C PRO A 303 -9.37 8.47 13.16
N ALA A 304 -8.19 7.97 12.79
CA ALA A 304 -7.07 7.78 13.71
C ALA A 304 -6.29 9.08 14.02
N GLN A 305 -6.56 10.18 13.30
CA GLN A 305 -5.81 11.44 13.45
C GLN A 305 -5.64 11.91 14.91
N PRO A 306 -6.68 11.94 15.75
CA PRO A 306 -6.54 12.39 17.13
C PRO A 306 -5.58 11.52 17.95
N TYR A 307 -5.47 10.24 17.62
CA TYR A 307 -4.59 9.30 18.31
C TYR A 307 -3.13 9.49 17.87
N PHE A 308 -2.87 9.83 16.61
CA PHE A 308 -1.53 10.25 16.17
C PHE A 308 -1.06 11.51 16.90
N GLU A 309 -1.92 12.53 17.03
CA GLU A 309 -1.56 13.76 17.74
C GLU A 309 -1.32 13.51 19.25
N LYS A 310 -2.15 12.67 19.87
CA LYS A 310 -1.96 12.22 21.26
C LYS A 310 -0.68 11.41 21.43
N SER A 311 -0.32 10.54 20.48
CA SER A 311 0.87 9.70 20.58
C SER A 311 2.15 10.54 20.45
N ILE A 312 2.18 11.53 19.55
CA ILE A 312 3.31 12.47 19.43
C ILE A 312 3.56 13.18 20.76
N LYS A 313 2.50 13.70 21.40
CA LYS A 313 2.62 14.35 22.70
C LYS A 313 3.13 13.38 23.76
N THR A 314 2.49 12.22 23.89
CA THR A 314 2.79 11.24 24.95
C THR A 314 4.21 10.70 24.82
N MET A 315 4.67 10.38 23.61
CA MET A 315 6.05 9.95 23.38
C MET A 315 7.07 11.05 23.67
N SER A 316 6.77 12.31 23.31
CA SER A 316 7.68 13.41 23.64
C SER A 316 7.89 13.59 25.15
N GLU A 317 6.84 13.35 25.95
CA GLU A 317 6.92 13.41 27.42
C GLU A 317 7.61 12.16 27.99
N PHE A 318 7.33 11.00 27.41
CA PHE A 318 7.97 9.74 27.80
C PHE A 318 9.48 9.78 27.55
N ASP A 319 9.93 10.19 26.35
CA ASP A 319 11.35 10.26 26.00
C ASP A 319 12.10 11.26 26.87
N LEU A 320 11.47 12.41 27.17
CA LEU A 320 12.04 13.41 28.07
C LEU A 320 12.18 12.86 29.51
N THR A 321 11.13 12.22 30.03
CA THR A 321 11.13 11.63 31.37
C THR A 321 12.14 10.48 31.46
N ASN A 322 12.20 9.67 30.41
CA ASN A 322 13.15 8.58 30.28
C ASN A 322 14.59 9.13 30.30
N ALA A 323 14.90 10.12 29.46
CA ALA A 323 16.25 10.68 29.37
C ALA A 323 16.71 11.43 30.64
N LEU A 324 15.81 12.13 31.33
CA LEU A 324 16.19 13.02 32.45
C LEU A 324 15.99 12.40 33.83
N HIS A 325 15.08 11.43 33.98
CA HIS A 325 14.64 10.99 35.30
C HIS A 325 14.78 9.49 35.55
N THR A 326 15.09 8.66 34.54
CA THR A 326 15.26 7.22 34.77
C THR A 326 16.60 6.82 35.35
N PHE A 327 17.61 7.70 35.22
CA PHE A 327 18.94 7.43 35.76
C PHE A 327 18.95 7.61 37.29
N PRO A 328 19.42 6.62 38.07
CA PRO A 328 19.50 6.74 39.52
C PRO A 328 20.42 7.89 39.93
N GLN A 329 19.87 8.87 40.66
CA GLN A 329 20.68 9.97 41.20
C GLN A 329 21.44 9.48 42.43
N LYS A 330 22.76 9.67 42.46
CA LYS A 330 23.59 9.32 43.61
C LYS A 330 23.62 10.50 44.58
N ILE A 331 23.07 10.35 45.76
CA ILE A 331 23.23 11.32 46.85
C ILE A 331 24.42 10.87 47.71
N GLN A 332 25.41 11.75 47.92
CA GLN A 332 26.55 11.43 48.80
C GLN A 332 26.97 12.64 49.64
N TYR A 333 27.41 12.38 50.87
CA TYR A 333 28.14 13.37 51.64
C TYR A 333 29.52 13.58 51.00
N THR A 334 29.92 14.84 50.84
CA THR A 334 31.25 15.21 50.37
C THR A 334 31.98 16.04 51.42
N ASP A 335 33.30 15.82 51.52
CA ASP A 335 34.13 16.62 52.39
C ASP A 335 34.07 18.10 52.00
N PRO A 336 34.00 19.02 52.99
CA PRO A 336 34.15 20.44 52.71
C PRO A 336 35.52 20.73 52.11
N CYS A 337 35.58 21.72 51.21
CA CYS A 337 36.85 22.18 50.66
C CYS A 337 37.76 22.70 51.78
N VAL A 338 38.97 22.17 51.88
CA VAL A 338 39.95 22.55 52.91
C VAL A 338 40.65 23.88 52.59
N GLY A 339 40.51 24.42 51.38
CA GLY A 339 41.14 25.67 50.96
C GLY A 339 42.32 25.49 50.00
N GLU A 340 43.04 26.59 49.76
CA GLU A 340 44.17 26.66 48.83
C GLU A 340 45.51 26.60 49.58
N GLY A 341 46.47 25.82 49.08
CA GLY A 341 47.82 25.71 49.63
C GLY A 341 48.15 24.32 50.21
N THR A 342 49.41 24.07 50.51
CA THR A 342 49.90 22.84 51.15
C THR A 342 50.70 23.19 52.41
N GLY A 343 50.50 22.43 53.49
CA GLY A 343 51.23 22.63 54.74
C GLY A 343 50.88 23.93 55.47
N GLU A 344 51.89 24.65 55.94
CA GLU A 344 51.76 25.85 56.80
C GLU A 344 51.15 27.08 56.09
N HIS A 345 50.93 27.02 54.78
CA HIS A 345 50.34 28.11 53.98
C HIS A 345 48.90 27.82 53.52
N LEU A 346 48.16 26.99 54.25
CA LEU A 346 46.76 26.68 53.94
C LEU A 346 45.84 27.88 54.20
N VAL A 347 45.31 28.48 53.13
CA VAL A 347 44.27 29.50 53.19
C VAL A 347 42.91 28.79 53.24
N GLY A 348 42.31 28.74 54.44
CA GLY A 348 41.05 28.04 54.68
C GLY A 348 39.88 28.54 53.82
N CYS A 349 39.05 27.62 53.34
CA CYS A 349 37.85 27.93 52.55
C CYS A 349 36.60 27.95 53.44
N PHE A 350 35.85 29.05 53.39
CA PHE A 350 34.56 29.21 54.06
C PHE A 350 33.44 29.26 53.00
N ASN A 351 32.78 28.12 52.75
CA ASN A 351 31.68 27.98 51.78
C ASN A 351 32.00 28.53 50.38
N GLY A 352 33.22 28.30 49.88
CA GLY A 352 33.66 28.75 48.56
C GLY A 352 34.39 30.09 48.55
N LEU A 353 34.54 30.75 49.70
CA LEU A 353 35.26 32.02 49.82
C LEU A 353 36.55 31.86 50.64
N THR A 354 37.58 32.61 50.28
CA THR A 354 38.79 32.78 51.08
C THR A 354 38.49 33.69 52.29
N PRO A 355 39.33 33.70 53.34
CA PRO A 355 39.13 34.57 54.52
C PRO A 355 39.14 36.06 54.16
N THR A 356 39.69 36.41 52.99
CA THR A 356 39.74 37.76 52.41
C THR A 356 38.52 38.08 51.53
N GLY A 357 37.53 37.19 51.45
CA GLY A 357 36.29 37.39 50.68
C GLY A 357 36.40 37.10 49.17
N GLY A 358 37.56 36.65 48.69
CA GLY A 358 37.75 36.23 47.29
C GLY A 358 37.20 34.82 47.03
N LYS A 359 36.91 34.48 45.77
CA LYS A 359 36.51 33.11 45.42
C LYS A 359 37.69 32.16 45.63
N CYS A 360 37.45 31.07 46.36
CA CYS A 360 38.42 29.99 46.53
C CYS A 360 38.65 29.27 45.19
N LYS A 361 39.88 29.29 44.68
CA LYS A 361 40.37 28.62 43.45
C LYS A 361 40.43 27.10 43.58
N ALA A 362 40.56 26.55 44.80
CA ALA A 362 40.57 25.10 45.00
C ALA A 362 39.21 24.45 44.71
N CYS A 363 38.11 25.17 44.95
CA CYS A 363 36.75 24.70 44.66
C CYS A 363 35.97 25.60 43.68
N ASN A 364 36.61 26.64 43.11
CA ASN A 364 36.00 27.68 42.28
C ASN A 364 34.68 28.26 42.84
N GLY A 365 34.63 28.48 44.16
CA GLY A 365 33.43 29.04 44.81
C GLY A 365 32.34 28.04 45.20
N THR A 366 32.50 26.74 44.95
CA THR A 366 31.47 25.73 45.27
C THR A 366 31.48 25.25 46.73
N GLY A 367 32.62 25.35 47.43
CA GLY A 367 32.76 24.94 48.84
C GLY A 367 33.00 23.45 49.07
N PHE A 368 33.04 22.61 48.03
CA PHE A 368 33.25 21.15 48.10
C PHE A 368 34.51 20.71 47.33
N LYS A 369 35.04 19.51 47.61
CA LYS A 369 36.08 18.90 46.76
C LYS A 369 35.50 18.62 45.36
N TYR A 370 36.09 19.25 44.35
CA TYR A 370 35.55 19.29 42.98
C TYR A 370 35.69 17.93 42.28
N HIS A 371 34.58 17.21 42.07
CA HIS A 371 34.53 16.01 41.22
C HIS A 371 34.09 16.40 39.80
N LYS A 372 34.92 16.11 38.79
CA LYS A 372 34.72 16.52 37.39
C LYS A 372 33.75 15.67 36.57
N SER A 373 33.17 14.63 37.14
CA SER A 373 32.34 13.70 36.37
C SER A 373 31.43 12.88 37.27
N SER A 374 30.14 13.20 37.23
CA SER A 374 29.00 12.30 37.47
C SER A 374 27.78 13.16 37.21
N GLN A 375 27.14 12.98 36.05
CA GLN A 375 25.84 13.59 35.81
C GLN A 375 24.92 13.20 36.99
N ASP A 376 24.44 14.23 37.68
CA ASP A 376 23.53 14.23 38.83
C ASP A 376 23.99 13.54 40.13
N MET A 377 25.00 14.14 40.77
CA MET A 377 25.31 13.87 42.17
C MET A 377 24.86 15.04 43.08
N LEU A 378 23.85 14.82 43.93
CA LEU A 378 23.44 15.78 44.96
C LEU A 378 24.40 15.67 46.15
N GLN A 379 25.15 16.74 46.40
CA GLN A 379 26.16 16.79 47.46
C GLN A 379 25.62 17.49 48.69
N ILE A 380 25.63 16.79 49.82
CA ILE A 380 25.26 17.35 51.13
C ILE A 380 26.54 17.52 51.95
N ARG A 381 26.65 18.63 52.68
CA ARG A 381 27.80 18.89 53.56
C ARG A 381 27.81 17.90 54.72
N MET A 382 28.94 17.26 54.95
CA MET A 382 29.13 16.40 56.12
C MET A 382 29.04 17.24 57.42
N PRO A 383 28.15 16.88 58.38
CA PRO A 383 28.05 17.55 59.68
C PRO A 383 29.34 17.39 60.50
N LYS A 384 29.61 18.33 61.41
CA LYS A 384 30.78 18.28 62.30
C LYS A 384 30.60 17.30 63.45
N ASP A 385 29.36 17.08 63.89
CA ASP A 385 29.02 16.15 64.96
C ASP A 385 28.48 14.82 64.39
N PRO A 386 29.06 13.66 64.74
CA PRO A 386 28.59 12.35 64.29
C PRO A 386 27.14 12.03 64.70
N LYS A 387 26.61 12.71 65.73
CA LYS A 387 25.21 12.58 66.18
C LYS A 387 24.21 13.34 65.30
N GLU A 388 24.67 14.29 64.50
CA GLU A 388 23.88 15.02 63.49
C GLU A 388 23.93 14.34 62.11
N MET A 389 24.76 13.30 61.95
CA MET A 389 24.73 12.46 60.77
C MET A 389 23.45 11.62 60.77
N VAL A 390 22.61 11.86 59.77
CA VAL A 390 21.49 10.96 59.44
C VAL A 390 22.09 9.72 58.78
N SER A 391 21.65 8.51 59.17
CA SER A 391 22.19 7.23 58.66
C SER A 391 22.30 7.22 57.13
N LEU A 392 23.40 6.69 56.58
CA LEU A 392 23.62 6.57 55.13
C LEU A 392 22.70 5.56 54.42
N GLU A 393 22.02 4.66 55.15
CA GLU A 393 20.87 3.92 54.61
C GLU A 393 19.63 4.81 54.46
N ASN A 394 19.55 5.89 55.25
CA ASN A 394 18.58 6.97 55.12
C ASN A 394 19.09 8.15 54.26
N VAL A 395 20.36 8.16 53.81
CA VAL A 395 20.98 9.27 53.04
C VAL A 395 21.49 8.86 51.65
N ILE A 396 21.88 7.60 51.41
CA ILE A 396 21.92 7.02 50.05
C ILE A 396 20.52 6.49 49.77
N ALA A 397 19.57 7.42 49.64
CA ALA A 397 18.27 7.12 49.10
C ALA A 397 18.42 7.05 47.58
N TYR A 398 18.44 5.84 47.02
CA TYR A 398 18.03 5.67 45.63
C TYR A 398 16.54 6.02 45.58
N LYS A 399 16.22 7.29 45.34
CA LYS A 399 14.86 7.66 44.94
C LYS A 399 14.68 7.11 43.55
N TYR A 400 14.09 5.92 43.48
CA TYR A 400 13.64 5.39 42.22
C TYR A 400 12.63 6.40 41.64
N PRO A 401 12.77 6.77 40.35
CA PRO A 401 11.71 7.50 39.67
C PRO A 401 10.41 6.69 39.80
N PRO A 402 9.24 7.34 39.79
CA PRO A 402 7.97 6.63 39.87
C PRO A 402 7.83 5.72 38.64
N ILE A 403 8.23 4.45 38.78
CA ILE A 403 8.22 3.44 37.72
C ILE A 403 6.80 3.28 37.19
N GLU A 404 5.79 3.46 38.04
CA GLU A 404 4.37 3.44 37.68
C GLU A 404 4.01 4.52 36.65
N LEU A 405 4.54 5.73 36.77
CA LEU A 405 4.28 6.81 35.81
C LEU A 405 4.91 6.49 34.45
N LEU A 406 6.15 6.02 34.45
CA LEU A 406 6.85 5.60 33.22
C LEU A 406 6.17 4.40 32.57
N LYS A 407 5.71 3.44 33.37
CA LYS A 407 4.95 2.29 32.89
C LYS A 407 3.62 2.72 32.30
N PHE A 408 2.88 3.62 32.95
CA PHE A 408 1.66 4.21 32.40
C PHE A 408 1.92 4.92 31.08
N GLN A 409 2.93 5.80 31.00
CA GLN A 409 3.27 6.51 29.76
C GLN A 409 3.64 5.55 28.62
N LYS A 410 4.39 4.49 28.95
CA LYS A 410 4.75 3.44 28.00
C LYS A 410 3.52 2.66 27.53
N ASP A 411 2.68 2.20 28.46
CA ASP A 411 1.52 1.36 28.15
C ASP A 411 0.45 2.13 27.39
N TYR A 412 0.10 3.33 27.87
CA TYR A 412 -0.84 4.25 27.20
C TYR A 412 -0.31 4.65 25.81
N GLY A 413 0.96 5.07 25.75
CA GLY A 413 1.57 5.59 24.55
C GLY A 413 1.80 4.55 23.45
N LEU A 414 2.35 3.38 23.78
CA LEU A 414 2.73 2.35 22.81
C LEU A 414 1.59 1.39 22.46
N TYR A 415 0.74 1.03 23.43
CA TYR A 415 -0.24 -0.05 23.25
C TYR A 415 -1.66 0.49 23.15
N GLU A 416 -2.13 1.29 24.11
CA GLU A 416 -3.53 1.72 24.13
C GLU A 416 -3.85 2.67 22.98
N LEU A 417 -3.00 3.68 22.71
CA LEU A 417 -3.22 4.61 21.60
C LEU A 417 -3.16 3.90 20.24
N ARG A 418 -2.29 2.90 20.09
CA ARG A 418 -2.22 2.08 18.87
C ARG A 418 -3.51 1.28 18.68
N SER A 419 -3.98 0.58 19.72
CA SER A 419 -5.22 -0.19 19.67
C SER A 419 -6.41 0.72 19.38
N ALA A 420 -6.52 1.86 20.06
CA ALA A 420 -7.60 2.82 19.86
C ALA A 420 -7.61 3.42 18.44
N ALA A 421 -6.43 3.68 17.85
CA ALA A 421 -6.31 4.12 16.47
C ALA A 421 -6.82 3.06 15.48
N GLN A 422 -6.46 1.78 15.70
CA GLN A 422 -6.93 0.67 14.86
C GLN A 422 -8.44 0.47 14.98
N THR A 423 -8.97 0.46 16.21
CA THR A 423 -10.41 0.35 16.46
C THR A 423 -11.18 1.53 15.89
N ALA A 424 -10.64 2.74 15.90
CA ALA A 424 -11.30 3.91 15.29
C ALA A 424 -11.41 3.81 13.76
N VAL A 425 -10.52 3.06 13.11
CA VAL A 425 -10.54 2.89 11.65
C VAL A 425 -11.37 1.67 11.25
N TYR A 426 -11.14 0.53 11.90
CA TYR A 426 -11.71 -0.76 11.52
C TYR A 426 -12.96 -1.15 12.32
N ASN A 427 -13.31 -0.40 13.37
CA ASN A 427 -14.37 -0.76 14.34
C ASN A 427 -14.18 -2.18 14.92
N SER A 428 -12.93 -2.59 15.10
CA SER A 428 -12.55 -3.98 15.37
C SER A 428 -11.31 -4.05 16.27
N GLU A 429 -11.23 -5.09 17.11
CA GLU A 429 -10.14 -5.33 18.06
C GLU A 429 -9.16 -6.43 17.61
N VAL A 430 -9.20 -6.85 16.34
CA VAL A 430 -8.39 -7.94 15.73
C VAL A 430 -6.91 -7.93 16.13
N PHE A 431 -6.34 -6.76 16.40
CA PHE A 431 -4.91 -6.54 16.60
C PHE A 431 -4.51 -6.31 18.07
N SER A 432 -5.44 -6.46 19.03
CA SER A 432 -5.16 -6.37 20.46
C SER A 432 -4.47 -7.65 20.98
N LYS A 433 -3.67 -7.52 22.05
CA LYS A 433 -2.84 -8.62 22.63
C LYS A 433 -3.63 -9.65 23.46
N ASP A 434 -4.95 -9.65 23.41
CA ASP A 434 -5.77 -10.62 24.16
C ASP A 434 -5.92 -11.94 23.39
N GLU A 435 -4.79 -12.63 23.20
CA GLU A 435 -4.72 -13.91 22.49
C GLU A 435 -5.30 -15.12 23.26
N VAL A 436 -5.80 -14.96 24.49
CA VAL A 436 -6.09 -16.13 25.36
C VAL A 436 -7.57 -16.55 25.39
N GLN A 437 -8.54 -15.75 24.91
CA GLN A 437 -9.97 -16.12 25.03
C GLN A 437 -10.92 -15.67 23.91
N GLN A 438 -10.45 -15.17 22.76
CA GLN A 438 -11.40 -14.86 21.69
C GLN A 438 -11.92 -16.13 21.01
N THR A 439 -13.23 -16.37 21.13
CA THR A 439 -13.94 -17.45 20.44
C THR A 439 -13.86 -17.28 18.92
N ALA A 440 -13.91 -18.38 18.17
CA ALA A 440 -13.80 -18.36 16.71
C ALA A 440 -14.81 -17.41 16.03
N THR A 441 -15.99 -17.22 16.63
CA THR A 441 -17.04 -16.29 16.16
C THR A 441 -16.65 -14.82 16.37
N GLY A 442 -15.99 -14.47 17.48
CA GLY A 442 -15.50 -13.11 17.73
C GLY A 442 -14.50 -12.67 16.66
N LYS A 443 -13.54 -13.53 16.32
CA LYS A 443 -12.53 -13.28 15.27
C LYS A 443 -13.14 -13.13 13.86
N ILE A 444 -14.30 -13.74 13.60
CA ILE A 444 -14.99 -13.62 12.30
C ILE A 444 -15.72 -12.27 12.22
N ILE A 445 -16.47 -11.88 13.25
CA ILE A 445 -17.16 -10.58 13.32
C ILE A 445 -16.14 -9.43 13.17
N ASP A 446 -14.99 -9.60 13.81
CA ASP A 446 -13.86 -8.70 13.77
C ASP A 446 -13.22 -8.55 12.36
N LEU A 447 -13.24 -9.60 11.53
CA LEU A 447 -12.78 -9.56 10.14
C LEU A 447 -13.81 -8.95 9.19
N ASP A 448 -15.10 -9.17 9.43
CA ASP A 448 -16.18 -8.61 8.60
C ASP A 448 -16.18 -7.07 8.69
N ALA A 449 -15.95 -6.50 9.88
CA ALA A 449 -15.80 -5.05 10.05
C ALA A 449 -14.59 -4.48 9.29
N VAL A 450 -13.49 -5.23 9.21
CA VAL A 450 -12.32 -4.89 8.39
C VAL A 450 -12.67 -4.96 6.90
N TYR A 451 -13.46 -5.93 6.47
CA TYR A 451 -13.88 -6.04 5.07
C TYR A 451 -14.81 -4.89 4.66
N ASP A 452 -15.79 -4.54 5.50
CA ASP A 452 -16.72 -3.45 5.24
C ASP A 452 -16.00 -2.10 5.08
N THR A 453 -14.95 -1.87 5.88
CA THR A 453 -14.12 -0.67 5.82
C THR A 453 -13.18 -0.66 4.61
N LEU A 454 -12.68 -1.82 4.17
CA LEU A 454 -11.85 -1.94 2.96
C LEU A 454 -12.66 -1.97 1.64
N GLN A 455 -13.95 -2.25 1.70
CA GLN A 455 -14.77 -2.40 0.49
C GLN A 455 -14.85 -1.15 -0.39
N PRO A 456 -15.00 0.08 0.14
CA PRO A 456 -14.90 1.30 -0.66
C PRO A 456 -13.52 1.47 -1.32
N TYR A 457 -12.44 1.12 -0.62
CA TYR A 457 -11.08 1.13 -1.17
C TYR A 457 -10.94 0.13 -2.33
N ALA A 458 -11.41 -1.10 -2.16
CA ALA A 458 -11.39 -2.12 -3.21
C ALA A 458 -12.20 -1.70 -4.46
N LYS A 459 -13.36 -1.04 -4.27
CA LYS A 459 -14.13 -0.46 -5.37
C LYS A 459 -13.35 0.64 -6.10
N ARG A 460 -12.63 1.50 -5.37
CA ARG A 460 -11.80 2.54 -5.98
C ARG A 460 -10.62 1.94 -6.75
N TYR A 461 -9.93 0.96 -6.18
CA TYR A 461 -8.88 0.19 -6.85
C TYR A 461 -9.41 -0.39 -8.18
N SER A 462 -10.54 -1.08 -8.15
CA SER A 462 -11.20 -1.63 -9.35
C SER A 462 -11.47 -0.56 -10.41
N ALA A 463 -12.00 0.60 -10.00
CA ALA A 463 -12.33 1.69 -10.91
C ALA A 463 -11.07 2.30 -11.56
N ILE A 464 -9.99 2.47 -10.80
CA ILE A 464 -8.70 2.95 -11.30
C ILE A 464 -8.11 1.92 -12.26
N TRP A 465 -8.09 0.64 -11.89
CA TRP A 465 -7.58 -0.43 -12.73
C TRP A 465 -8.32 -0.50 -14.07
N SER A 466 -9.66 -0.51 -14.05
CA SER A 466 -10.46 -0.54 -15.29
C SER A 466 -10.25 0.72 -16.14
N GLY A 467 -10.11 1.87 -15.50
CA GLY A 467 -9.80 3.13 -16.17
C GLY A 467 -8.45 3.10 -16.87
N ILE A 468 -7.39 2.64 -16.18
CA ILE A 468 -6.04 2.51 -16.75
C ILE A 468 -6.06 1.53 -17.92
N MET A 469 -6.68 0.36 -17.78
CA MET A 469 -6.76 -0.63 -18.84
C MET A 469 -7.52 -0.10 -20.07
N LEU A 470 -8.57 0.70 -19.86
CA LEU A 470 -9.29 1.37 -20.94
C LEU A 470 -8.42 2.44 -21.62
N SER A 471 -7.67 3.24 -20.85
CA SER A 471 -6.71 4.20 -21.39
C SER A 471 -5.63 3.52 -22.24
N ILE A 472 -5.06 2.40 -21.76
CA ILE A 472 -4.10 1.59 -22.51
C ILE A 472 -4.73 1.06 -23.80
N ALA A 473 -5.94 0.52 -23.73
CA ALA A 473 -6.64 -0.01 -24.90
C ALA A 473 -6.91 1.09 -25.95
N SER A 474 -7.33 2.28 -25.53
CA SER A 474 -7.52 3.43 -26.41
C SER A 474 -6.20 3.91 -27.04
N LEU A 475 -5.10 3.96 -26.28
CA LEU A 475 -3.78 4.38 -26.79
C LEU A 475 -3.14 3.36 -27.75
N ARG A 476 -3.62 2.11 -27.76
CA ARG A 476 -3.14 1.03 -28.66
C ARG A 476 -4.12 0.74 -29.79
N ASP A 477 -5.12 1.60 -30.01
CA ASP A 477 -6.16 1.46 -31.04
C ASP A 477 -6.96 0.13 -30.96
N ILE A 478 -7.06 -0.44 -29.75
CA ILE A 478 -7.84 -1.65 -29.46
C ILE A 478 -9.03 -1.36 -28.52
N GLY A 479 -9.29 -0.09 -28.22
CA GLY A 479 -10.33 0.34 -27.27
C GLY A 479 -11.74 0.39 -27.85
N GLU A 480 -11.93 0.20 -29.16
CA GLU A 480 -13.26 0.21 -29.77
C GLU A 480 -14.06 -1.02 -29.28
N ASN A 481 -15.33 -0.82 -28.89
CA ASN A 481 -16.25 -1.88 -28.47
C ASN A 481 -15.77 -2.79 -27.33
N ILE A 482 -14.79 -2.33 -26.54
CA ILE A 482 -14.25 -3.08 -25.41
C ILE A 482 -15.13 -2.93 -24.16
N THR A 483 -15.36 -4.04 -23.46
CA THR A 483 -15.97 -4.06 -22.13
C THR A 483 -14.96 -4.60 -21.15
N ILE A 484 -14.50 -3.75 -20.23
CA ILE A 484 -13.58 -4.12 -19.15
C ILE A 484 -14.35 -4.08 -17.83
N SER A 485 -14.28 -5.17 -17.07
CA SER A 485 -14.78 -5.23 -15.70
C SER A 485 -13.73 -5.82 -14.78
N HIS A 486 -13.55 -5.18 -13.63
CA HIS A 486 -12.67 -5.61 -12.55
C HIS A 486 -13.43 -5.49 -11.24
N LYS A 487 -13.60 -6.60 -10.52
CA LYS A 487 -14.36 -6.60 -9.26
C LYS A 487 -13.74 -7.54 -8.25
N PHE A 488 -13.41 -7.00 -7.09
CA PHE A 488 -13.06 -7.83 -5.93
C PHE A 488 -14.30 -8.55 -5.36
N PRO A 489 -14.12 -9.77 -4.82
CA PRO A 489 -15.17 -10.40 -4.04
C PRO A 489 -15.52 -9.54 -2.82
N ASN A 490 -16.78 -9.61 -2.36
CA ASN A 490 -17.18 -8.91 -1.13
C ASN A 490 -16.48 -9.49 0.12
N ASP A 491 -16.19 -10.80 0.09
CA ASP A 491 -15.31 -11.44 1.07
C ASP A 491 -13.91 -11.52 0.47
N PHE A 492 -12.97 -10.76 1.04
CA PHE A 492 -11.57 -10.75 0.62
C PHE A 492 -10.82 -12.05 0.97
N LYS A 493 -11.49 -12.99 1.65
CA LYS A 493 -10.96 -14.30 2.06
C LYS A 493 -9.63 -14.15 2.78
N MET A 494 -9.47 -13.14 3.63
CA MET A 494 -8.22 -12.89 4.36
C MET A 494 -7.95 -13.91 5.49
N LYS A 495 -8.88 -14.85 5.76
CA LYS A 495 -8.72 -15.92 6.76
C LYS A 495 -7.43 -16.72 6.52
N PRO A 496 -6.59 -16.99 7.54
CA PRO A 496 -5.43 -17.86 7.38
C PRO A 496 -5.84 -19.28 7.00
N ILE A 497 -4.91 -20.03 6.37
CA ILE A 497 -5.15 -21.43 5.96
C ILE A 497 -5.56 -22.31 7.14
N SER A 498 -5.00 -22.09 8.33
CA SER A 498 -5.37 -22.80 9.56
C SER A 498 -6.86 -22.68 9.87
N GLN A 499 -7.44 -21.48 9.77
CA GLN A 499 -8.87 -21.28 9.98
C GLN A 499 -9.72 -21.93 8.90
N LEU A 500 -9.27 -21.92 7.64
CA LEU A 500 -10.00 -22.60 6.56
C LEU A 500 -10.01 -24.13 6.74
N LEU A 501 -8.91 -24.70 7.25
CA LEU A 501 -8.84 -26.12 7.60
C LEU A 501 -9.77 -26.44 8.78
N ASP A 502 -9.80 -25.59 9.80
CA ASP A 502 -10.75 -25.73 10.93
C ASP A 502 -12.21 -25.64 10.45
N ASP A 503 -12.50 -24.72 9.53
CA ASP A 503 -13.83 -24.57 8.91
C ASP A 503 -14.20 -25.82 8.11
N LEU A 504 -13.26 -26.43 7.38
CA LEU A 504 -13.46 -27.69 6.67
C LEU A 504 -13.74 -28.86 7.62
N VAL A 505 -12.99 -28.97 8.72
CA VAL A 505 -13.20 -30.00 9.76
C VAL A 505 -14.60 -29.87 10.36
N LYS A 506 -15.01 -28.65 10.72
CA LYS A 506 -16.37 -28.37 11.23
C LYS A 506 -17.46 -28.67 10.20
N ALA A 507 -17.24 -28.30 8.94
CA ALA A 507 -18.19 -28.61 7.86
C ALA A 507 -18.37 -30.11 7.65
N ASN A 508 -17.29 -30.89 7.82
CA ASN A 508 -17.36 -32.35 7.80
C ASN A 508 -18.11 -32.92 9.02
N GLN A 509 -17.81 -32.43 10.24
CA GLN A 509 -18.49 -32.86 11.46
C GLN A 509 -19.99 -32.54 11.46
N ASN A 510 -20.38 -31.40 10.89
CA ASN A 510 -21.77 -30.96 10.85
C ASN A 510 -22.55 -31.46 9.62
N ASN A 511 -22.00 -32.39 8.84
CA ASN A 511 -22.62 -32.91 7.62
C ASN A 511 -23.07 -31.79 6.65
N ALA A 512 -22.26 -30.75 6.51
CA ALA A 512 -22.55 -29.67 5.57
C ALA A 512 -22.69 -30.21 4.14
N PRO A 513 -23.56 -29.62 3.30
CA PRO A 513 -23.71 -30.00 1.90
C PRO A 513 -22.37 -30.02 1.14
N SER A 514 -22.24 -30.92 0.17
CA SER A 514 -21.01 -31.13 -0.62
C SER A 514 -20.47 -29.85 -1.26
N HIS A 515 -21.36 -29.00 -1.78
CA HIS A 515 -20.98 -27.74 -2.42
C HIS A 515 -20.27 -26.77 -1.45
N ILE A 516 -20.60 -26.78 -0.16
CA ILE A 516 -19.94 -25.94 0.86
C ILE A 516 -18.53 -26.47 1.10
N LYS A 517 -18.38 -27.79 1.25
CA LYS A 517 -17.06 -28.43 1.44
C LYS A 517 -16.15 -28.17 0.25
N THR A 518 -16.65 -28.34 -0.97
CA THR A 518 -15.91 -28.05 -2.21
C THR A 518 -15.51 -26.58 -2.30
N ALA A 519 -16.38 -25.64 -1.88
CA ALA A 519 -16.03 -24.23 -1.86
C ALA A 519 -14.86 -23.92 -0.89
N ILE A 520 -14.89 -24.48 0.33
CA ILE A 520 -13.80 -24.31 1.31
C ILE A 520 -12.50 -24.94 0.78
N THR A 521 -12.57 -26.15 0.21
CA THR A 521 -11.40 -26.81 -0.38
C THR A 521 -10.81 -26.00 -1.53
N ASN A 522 -11.65 -25.44 -2.41
CA ASN A 522 -11.18 -24.59 -3.50
C ASN A 522 -10.49 -23.31 -2.98
N ASP A 523 -10.96 -22.75 -1.86
CA ASP A 523 -10.33 -21.58 -1.24
C ASP A 523 -8.97 -21.91 -0.63
N ILE A 524 -8.82 -23.10 -0.03
CA ILE A 524 -7.53 -23.61 0.46
C ILE A 524 -6.58 -23.81 -0.73
N THR A 525 -7.03 -24.50 -1.78
CA THR A 525 -6.24 -24.74 -3.00
C THR A 525 -5.73 -23.45 -3.62
N LYS A 526 -6.60 -22.46 -3.81
CA LYS A 526 -6.23 -21.15 -4.40
C LYS A 526 -5.19 -20.42 -3.56
N LYS A 527 -5.17 -20.62 -2.24
CA LYS A 527 -4.15 -20.04 -1.36
C LYS A 527 -2.82 -20.80 -1.40
N ILE A 528 -2.85 -22.12 -1.46
CA ILE A 528 -1.63 -22.95 -1.51
C ILE A 528 -0.89 -22.74 -2.83
N TYR A 529 -1.62 -22.68 -3.94
CA TYR A 529 -1.06 -22.62 -5.29
C TYR A 529 -1.12 -21.21 -5.90
N ILE A 530 -1.13 -20.15 -5.08
CA ILE A 530 -1.30 -18.76 -5.56
C ILE A 530 -0.25 -18.35 -6.59
N ASP A 531 1.00 -18.77 -6.42
CA ASP A 531 2.11 -18.50 -7.33
C ASP A 531 2.19 -19.51 -8.50
N GLN A 532 1.26 -20.46 -8.57
CA GLN A 532 1.22 -21.54 -9.55
C GLN A 532 -0.14 -21.55 -10.27
N PRO A 533 -0.45 -20.54 -11.10
CA PRO A 533 -1.75 -20.40 -11.76
C PRO A 533 -2.10 -21.61 -12.64
N ARG A 534 -1.07 -22.26 -13.22
CA ARG A 534 -1.25 -23.49 -13.99
C ARG A 534 -1.78 -24.63 -13.13
N GLU A 535 -1.25 -24.80 -11.92
CA GLU A 535 -1.70 -25.87 -11.00
C GLU A 535 -3.12 -25.60 -10.49
N ILE A 536 -3.49 -24.34 -10.23
CA ILE A 536 -4.87 -23.97 -9.94
C ILE A 536 -5.80 -24.41 -11.08
N LEU A 537 -5.42 -24.10 -12.33
CA LEU A 537 -6.24 -24.43 -13.51
C LEU A 537 -6.39 -25.94 -13.69
N LYS A 538 -5.34 -26.72 -13.41
CA LYS A 538 -5.42 -28.19 -13.38
C LYS A 538 -6.36 -28.69 -12.30
N ILE A 539 -6.22 -28.18 -11.08
CA ILE A 539 -7.03 -28.64 -9.93
C ILE A 539 -8.49 -28.25 -10.12
N ASP A 540 -8.79 -27.05 -10.59
CA ASP A 540 -10.15 -26.60 -10.91
C ASP A 540 -10.78 -27.48 -12.01
N THR A 541 -10.02 -27.80 -13.06
CA THR A 541 -10.48 -28.71 -14.13
C THR A 541 -10.74 -30.12 -13.58
N LYS A 542 -9.81 -30.68 -12.81
CA LYS A 542 -9.99 -31.99 -12.17
C LYS A 542 -11.22 -31.99 -11.24
N ASN A 543 -11.35 -31.01 -10.37
CA ASN A 543 -12.48 -30.90 -9.44
C ASN A 543 -13.84 -30.82 -10.15
N LYS A 544 -13.89 -30.20 -11.34
CA LYS A 544 -15.11 -30.11 -12.17
C LYS A 544 -15.57 -31.48 -12.69
N TYR A 545 -14.64 -32.35 -13.07
CA TYR A 545 -14.93 -33.68 -13.60
C TYR A 545 -14.89 -34.78 -12.54
N PHE A 546 -14.60 -34.46 -11.28
CA PHE A 546 -14.57 -35.44 -10.21
C PHE A 546 -15.99 -35.94 -9.87
N PRO A 547 -16.28 -37.24 -10.05
CA PRO A 547 -17.65 -37.76 -10.04
C PRO A 547 -18.34 -37.73 -8.66
N PHE A 548 -17.58 -37.69 -7.55
CA PHE A 548 -18.11 -37.73 -6.19
C PHE A 548 -17.72 -36.50 -5.36
N SER A 549 -17.74 -35.31 -5.96
CA SER A 549 -17.30 -34.06 -5.31
C SER A 549 -18.04 -33.79 -3.99
N GLY A 550 -17.26 -33.55 -2.93
CA GLY A 550 -17.72 -33.20 -1.58
C GLY A 550 -18.38 -34.34 -0.78
N LYS A 551 -18.30 -35.60 -1.25
CA LYS A 551 -18.68 -36.79 -0.47
C LYS A 551 -17.50 -37.30 0.35
N SER A 552 -17.78 -37.88 1.51
CA SER A 552 -16.77 -38.57 2.33
C SER A 552 -16.40 -39.92 1.70
N GLU A 553 -15.23 -40.45 2.08
CA GLU A 553 -14.78 -41.78 1.63
C GLU A 553 -15.81 -42.87 1.97
N SER A 554 -16.44 -42.78 3.15
CA SER A 554 -17.48 -43.73 3.58
C SER A 554 -18.73 -43.69 2.69
N GLU A 555 -19.17 -42.50 2.27
CA GLU A 555 -20.31 -42.33 1.36
C GLU A 555 -19.96 -42.81 -0.05
N ILE A 556 -18.73 -42.56 -0.50
CA ILE A 556 -18.26 -43.03 -1.81
C ILE A 556 -18.22 -44.56 -1.83
N GLN A 557 -17.67 -45.20 -0.80
CA GLN A 557 -17.69 -46.66 -0.69
C GLN A 557 -19.12 -47.21 -0.65
N PHE A 558 -20.02 -46.56 0.08
CA PHE A 558 -21.44 -46.95 0.09
C PHE A 558 -22.09 -46.88 -1.30
N ILE A 559 -21.84 -45.81 -2.06
CA ILE A 559 -22.38 -45.64 -3.42
C ILE A 559 -21.82 -46.70 -4.37
N ILE A 560 -20.52 -46.96 -4.31
CA ILE A 560 -19.85 -47.93 -5.18
C ILE A 560 -20.33 -49.35 -4.87
N THR A 561 -20.41 -49.70 -3.58
CA THR A 561 -20.79 -51.04 -3.10
C THR A 561 -22.25 -51.37 -3.39
N ASN A 562 -23.16 -50.40 -3.22
CA ASN A 562 -24.59 -50.58 -3.48
C ASN A 562 -25.00 -50.31 -4.93
N ASP A 563 -24.03 -50.13 -5.84
CA ASP A 563 -24.26 -49.90 -7.27
C ASP A 563 -25.22 -48.74 -7.59
N LEU A 564 -25.15 -47.67 -6.78
CA LEU A 564 -26.02 -46.48 -6.91
C LEU A 564 -25.50 -45.46 -7.94
N THR A 565 -24.58 -45.85 -8.80
CA THR A 565 -23.92 -44.98 -9.79
C THR A 565 -23.56 -45.80 -11.03
N ASP A 566 -23.42 -45.12 -12.18
CA ASP A 566 -23.13 -45.79 -13.44
C ASP A 566 -21.69 -46.33 -13.50
N ARG A 567 -21.48 -47.31 -14.37
CA ARG A 567 -20.15 -47.89 -14.60
C ARG A 567 -19.12 -46.85 -15.03
N PHE A 568 -19.57 -45.83 -15.78
CA PHE A 568 -18.74 -44.72 -16.23
C PHE A 568 -18.13 -43.95 -15.05
N ASN A 569 -18.94 -43.49 -14.08
CA ASN A 569 -18.43 -42.75 -12.93
C ASN A 569 -17.57 -43.61 -12.00
N LYS A 570 -17.84 -44.92 -11.90
CA LYS A 570 -16.97 -45.86 -11.17
C LYS A 570 -15.58 -45.94 -11.81
N THR A 571 -15.51 -46.15 -13.12
CA THR A 571 -14.24 -46.24 -13.85
C THR A 571 -13.49 -44.91 -13.77
N LEU A 572 -14.19 -43.78 -13.95
CA LEU A 572 -13.59 -42.46 -13.85
C LEU A 572 -13.03 -42.19 -12.45
N PHE A 573 -13.73 -42.59 -11.38
CA PHE A 573 -13.24 -42.42 -10.00
C PHE A 573 -12.01 -43.28 -9.71
N VAL A 574 -12.04 -44.58 -10.05
CA VAL A 574 -10.96 -45.52 -9.76
C VAL A 574 -9.67 -45.15 -10.49
N PHE A 575 -9.77 -44.74 -11.76
CA PHE A 575 -8.62 -44.41 -12.58
C PHE A 575 -8.40 -42.89 -12.71
N PHE A 576 -8.98 -42.09 -11.83
CA PHE A 576 -9.04 -40.64 -11.98
C PHE A 576 -7.67 -39.99 -12.27
N GLU A 577 -6.69 -40.19 -11.39
CA GLU A 577 -5.35 -39.64 -11.58
C GLU A 577 -4.63 -40.20 -12.80
N LYS A 578 -4.86 -41.48 -13.12
CA LYS A 578 -4.21 -42.15 -14.26
C LYS A 578 -4.76 -41.64 -15.59
N ILE A 579 -6.07 -41.48 -15.70
CA ILE A 579 -6.76 -40.93 -16.88
C ILE A 579 -6.24 -39.52 -17.18
N PHE A 580 -6.20 -38.64 -16.17
CA PHE A 580 -5.71 -37.28 -16.37
C PHE A 580 -4.23 -37.23 -16.75
N LYS A 581 -3.39 -38.09 -16.15
CA LYS A 581 -1.97 -38.19 -16.51
C LYS A 581 -1.75 -38.65 -17.96
N ASP A 582 -2.52 -39.63 -18.41
CA ASP A 582 -2.43 -40.12 -19.79
C ASP A 582 -2.93 -39.06 -20.79
N ILE A 583 -4.02 -38.35 -20.46
CA ILE A 583 -4.52 -37.23 -21.27
C ILE A 583 -3.47 -36.12 -21.38
N GLU A 584 -2.84 -35.74 -20.27
CA GLU A 584 -1.75 -34.74 -20.28
C GLU A 584 -0.62 -35.16 -21.22
N TYR A 585 -0.17 -36.41 -21.12
CA TYR A 585 0.89 -36.95 -21.96
C TYR A 585 0.49 -36.95 -23.44
N GLU A 586 -0.67 -37.51 -23.80
CA GLU A 586 -1.13 -37.62 -25.18
C GLU A 586 -1.41 -36.27 -25.85
N GLN A 587 -1.91 -35.29 -25.11
CA GLN A 587 -2.17 -33.95 -25.65
C GLN A 587 -0.88 -33.13 -25.75
N SER A 588 0.08 -33.32 -24.84
CA SER A 588 1.41 -32.70 -24.93
C SER A 588 2.16 -33.11 -26.21
N LEU A 589 2.02 -34.36 -26.66
CA LEU A 589 2.59 -34.85 -27.92
C LEU A 589 2.01 -34.13 -29.15
N LYS A 590 0.82 -33.55 -29.03
CA LYS A 590 0.14 -32.78 -30.08
C LYS A 590 0.38 -31.26 -29.93
N ASN A 591 1.18 -30.86 -28.96
CA ASN A 591 1.43 -29.47 -28.57
C ASN A 591 0.13 -28.72 -28.19
N ILE A 592 -0.85 -29.45 -27.64
CA ILE A 592 -2.14 -28.91 -27.17
C ILE A 592 -2.13 -28.95 -25.65
N ASP A 593 -2.37 -27.81 -25.00
CA ASP A 593 -2.59 -27.77 -23.55
C ASP A 593 -4.04 -28.13 -23.24
N PHE A 594 -4.26 -29.35 -22.73
CA PHE A 594 -5.59 -29.87 -22.38
C PHE A 594 -6.38 -28.93 -21.46
N TYR A 595 -5.70 -28.20 -20.59
CA TYR A 595 -6.36 -27.38 -19.59
C TYR A 595 -6.86 -26.03 -20.16
N ASN A 596 -6.30 -25.58 -21.29
CA ASN A 596 -6.66 -24.32 -21.95
C ASN A 596 -7.67 -24.47 -23.11
N ILE A 597 -8.14 -25.67 -23.42
CA ILE A 597 -9.15 -25.89 -24.47
C ILE A 597 -10.58 -25.70 -23.92
N THR A 598 -11.56 -25.57 -24.82
CA THR A 598 -12.98 -25.43 -24.45
C THR A 598 -13.51 -26.65 -23.69
N GLU A 599 -14.43 -26.41 -22.75
CA GLU A 599 -15.06 -27.43 -21.91
C GLU A 599 -15.69 -28.60 -22.71
N THR A 600 -16.27 -28.29 -23.87
CA THR A 600 -16.85 -29.29 -24.76
C THR A 600 -15.81 -30.24 -25.33
N LEU A 601 -14.62 -29.73 -25.68
CA LEU A 601 -13.50 -30.54 -26.14
C LEU A 601 -12.91 -31.36 -24.99
N GLN A 602 -12.74 -30.74 -23.81
CA GLN A 602 -12.24 -31.41 -22.60
C GLN A 602 -13.10 -32.63 -22.25
N ARG A 603 -14.42 -32.45 -22.22
CA ARG A 603 -15.37 -33.53 -21.94
C ARG A 603 -15.29 -34.65 -22.97
N THR A 604 -15.16 -34.32 -24.25
CA THR A 604 -15.04 -35.32 -25.32
C THR A 604 -13.79 -36.17 -25.17
N ILE A 605 -12.66 -35.56 -24.80
CA ILE A 605 -11.39 -36.25 -24.57
C ILE A 605 -11.48 -37.15 -23.33
N ILE A 606 -12.05 -36.65 -22.23
CA ILE A 606 -12.25 -37.42 -21.00
C ILE A 606 -13.17 -38.62 -21.26
N ASP A 607 -14.33 -38.40 -21.89
CA ASP A 607 -15.29 -39.46 -22.20
C ASP A 607 -14.67 -40.56 -23.07
N ALA A 608 -13.85 -40.17 -24.06
CA ALA A 608 -13.13 -41.12 -24.90
C ALA A 608 -12.13 -41.96 -24.10
N LYS A 609 -11.36 -41.32 -23.20
CA LYS A 609 -10.37 -42.01 -22.36
C LYS A 609 -11.02 -42.92 -21.32
N VAL A 610 -12.12 -42.49 -20.69
CA VAL A 610 -12.88 -43.34 -19.76
C VAL A 610 -13.41 -44.59 -20.47
N ARG A 611 -13.93 -44.46 -21.71
CA ARG A 611 -14.38 -45.61 -22.50
C ARG A 611 -13.25 -46.56 -22.87
N GLU A 612 -12.05 -46.06 -23.12
CA GLU A 612 -10.85 -46.89 -23.34
C GLU A 612 -10.55 -47.72 -22.09
N TYR A 613 -10.53 -47.09 -20.92
CA TYR A 613 -10.34 -47.77 -19.64
C TYR A 613 -11.46 -48.77 -19.31
N MET A 614 -12.71 -48.47 -19.67
CA MET A 614 -13.82 -49.41 -19.54
C MET A 614 -13.61 -50.67 -20.40
N LYS A 615 -13.06 -50.54 -21.61
CA LYS A 615 -12.72 -51.69 -22.47
C LYS A 615 -11.59 -52.53 -21.87
N ILE A 616 -10.55 -51.88 -21.32
CA ILE A 616 -9.45 -52.58 -20.64
C ILE A 616 -9.96 -53.39 -19.44
N MET A 617 -10.95 -52.88 -18.71
CA MET A 617 -11.60 -53.62 -17.63
C MET A 617 -12.47 -54.79 -18.11
N ASP A 618 -12.92 -54.77 -19.36
CA ASP A 618 -13.75 -55.82 -19.94
C ASP A 618 -12.94 -56.96 -20.56
N ASP A 619 -11.67 -56.72 -20.89
CA ASP A 619 -10.69 -57.73 -21.33
C ASP A 619 -10.48 -58.81 -20.26
N GLU A 620 -10.51 -60.08 -20.68
CA GLU A 620 -10.53 -61.25 -19.79
C GLU A 620 -9.30 -61.35 -18.87
N ASP A 621 -8.14 -60.84 -19.31
CA ASP A 621 -6.90 -60.83 -18.51
C ASP A 621 -7.00 -59.91 -17.28
N PHE A 622 -7.75 -58.81 -17.36
CA PHE A 622 -7.95 -57.90 -16.23
C PHE A 622 -8.93 -58.49 -15.20
N LYS A 623 -9.97 -59.20 -15.67
CA LYS A 623 -10.91 -59.93 -14.81
C LYS A 623 -10.21 -61.04 -14.01
N ASN A 624 -9.30 -61.78 -14.64
CA ASN A 624 -8.55 -62.85 -13.97
C ASN A 624 -7.60 -62.31 -12.87
N THR A 625 -7.02 -61.12 -13.06
CA THR A 625 -6.11 -60.51 -12.08
C THR A 625 -6.87 -59.94 -10.86
N ALA A 626 -8.08 -59.40 -11.07
CA ALA A 626 -8.93 -58.87 -9.99
C ALA A 626 -9.58 -59.97 -9.13
N ILE A 627 -9.89 -61.13 -9.72
CA ILE A 627 -10.47 -62.29 -9.02
C ILE A 627 -9.44 -62.96 -8.09
N GLN A 628 -8.15 -62.98 -8.47
CA GLN A 628 -7.08 -63.57 -7.63
C GLN A 628 -6.85 -62.85 -6.29
N PHE A 629 -7.17 -61.56 -6.17
CA PHE A 629 -7.05 -60.82 -4.92
C PHE A 629 -8.17 -61.08 -3.90
N ASN A 630 -9.31 -61.64 -4.33
CA ASN A 630 -10.49 -61.91 -3.50
C ASN A 630 -10.75 -63.41 -3.25
N ALA A 631 -9.84 -64.29 -3.67
CA ALA A 631 -9.98 -65.71 -3.38
C ALA A 631 -9.55 -66.01 -1.93
N PRO A 632 -10.42 -66.55 -1.06
CA PRO A 632 -9.97 -67.07 0.22
C PRO A 632 -9.05 -68.28 -0.04
N GLU A 633 -7.86 -68.26 0.56
CA GLU A 633 -6.96 -69.43 0.55
C GLU A 633 -7.73 -70.65 1.05
N THR A 634 -7.89 -71.65 0.19
CA THR A 634 -8.49 -72.93 0.59
C THR A 634 -7.39 -73.80 1.19
N PRO A 635 -7.64 -74.51 2.31
CA PRO A 635 -6.61 -75.31 2.96
C PRO A 635 -6.34 -76.59 2.17
N ASP A 636 -5.05 -76.89 2.00
CA ASP A 636 -4.55 -78.14 1.43
C ASP A 636 -5.14 -79.36 2.16
N LEU A 637 -5.85 -80.20 1.41
CA LEU A 637 -6.21 -81.55 1.80
C LEU A 637 -5.71 -82.53 0.75
N ALA A 638 -4.49 -83.04 0.95
CA ALA A 638 -4.06 -84.30 0.37
C ALA A 638 -3.04 -85.02 1.27
N ASN A 639 -3.42 -86.24 1.64
CA ASN A 639 -2.59 -87.42 1.93
C ASN A 639 -1.92 -87.56 3.31
N ILE A 640 -2.63 -88.22 4.24
CA ILE A 640 -2.05 -89.32 5.03
C ILE A 640 -3.11 -90.44 5.18
N THR A 641 -2.96 -91.49 4.38
CA THR A 641 -3.41 -92.85 4.71
C THR A 641 -2.20 -93.77 4.56
N GLU A 642 -1.47 -93.97 5.66
CA GLU A 642 -1.07 -95.24 6.29
C GLU A 642 -0.25 -94.94 7.55
#